data_AF-A0A7X5TEJ2-F1
#
_entry.id   AF-A0A7X5TEJ2-F1
#
_cell.length_a   1.000
_cell.length_b   1.000
_cell.length_c   1.000
_cell.angle_alpha   90.00
_cell.angle_beta   90.00
_cell.angle_gamma   90.00
#
_symmetry.space_group_name_H-M   'P 1'
#
loop_
_entity.id
_entity.type
_entity.pdbx_description
1 polymer ?
#
loop_
_entity_poly.entity_id
_entity_poly.type
_entity_poly.pdbx_seq_one_letter_code
_entity_poly.pdbx_strand_id
1 'polypeptide(L)'
;MLSIEEPLAASKVDSSIPFHSSFHHVHEKITRLMERYSNNIDETIFNDLALFFLLASKNQLDHRTSRHIYRLVLAIHTKQKVLLRKTTFSSQERHIEIKWIPAELFFPFSNRSVMGCLVGFNSMDRYEVFDEENIILALQKHMPELRLVQGSHYSHRPSNNKINLIYFEIEKKGGDSFSLTEQNLLKKNLEDKVKKSIQQLSPKIYMGVNNEEIYKNTLVLSQEIESLDDLPQAYIQFDQQTGKEIIFLVNLVHISPFHRFSLSERFFDCRFVSERQMIVRHLDNHPIQAHIFRLHLPREASLLRSDGSLDFHTARQRVVSSIEKAIGKFRDYNGGILIQQQGQLQDFKEAFKEVACQDADLIESFFYNIVPLEKQAVLPQNVLSKLFSYFMENLKEVKSMETNFFLKINHYDEKLFVVVYGNDPSLRIALADPLKTFSRNLGDIAYNFVETTEGLFFNCVHLNPDGYTEKVFIQALQDALSNWSLKLKEKQVLRIAMDYSYSVLSMDPRIGGEAVSRDVLRLLFEGLTRFNQNGQIENAMAEQIDVSSDLLEYTFRLRTTFWNNGSPITAHDFEYAWKTILSPQFKTSFGHYFYPIKNAKLAKEGKVSKNDVGIQVIDERTLKVTLERPIPYFLQMTAHPIYSPIHRFIDTQYPQWPYQCEKNYPCNGPFQLKLNQQSQGLQLVKNPYYRNAQQVSLDKITFIQMSPAQAMMALQRNEVDWVGSPFGGWHLSYNSQSSVEGARTVTIPDVSVCWLWLNTFCPSFQNRKLRQAFSYAINRAQIVERAFLPLSPAHSPLFPRHRAGLQTPFPDFDRDRAVQLFHEALSEMGMTESEFPKFSIVFGEKGIREHTAVCLRNQFKECFGIEVELQPLPWKELFQRFSKGNYQISLMNWSGWVDDPVHFLHTFRFLSGDQEFQFSHWSNEEFDRFLDLSEAEINPFQRSSYLLKAEEVLLREVPIIPLFYQPHQSIVREDIKGFFNEPCGSYDLAFSYHKKE
;
A
#
# COMPACT_ATOMS: atom_id res chain seq x y z
N MET A 1 7.15 -52.27 12.25
CA MET A 1 7.12 -53.28 11.17
C MET A 1 5.67 -53.32 10.68
N LEU A 2 5.25 -53.03 9.45
CA LEU A 2 5.82 -52.70 8.14
C LEU A 2 4.75 -51.80 7.47
N SER A 3 5.04 -50.54 7.11
CA SER A 3 5.15 -50.03 5.72
C SER A 3 4.25 -50.70 4.66
N ILE A 4 3.41 -49.92 3.97
CA ILE A 4 3.68 -49.40 2.60
C ILE A 4 2.57 -48.40 2.21
N GLU A 5 3.02 -47.33 1.58
CA GLU A 5 2.33 -46.16 1.05
C GLU A 5 1.46 -46.48 -0.18
N GLU A 6 0.35 -45.76 -0.39
CA GLU A 6 0.00 -45.20 -1.71
C GLU A 6 -1.08 -44.08 -1.59
N PRO A 7 -1.03 -43.02 -2.41
CA PRO A 7 -1.82 -41.79 -2.24
C PRO A 7 -3.16 -41.81 -2.99
N LEU A 8 -4.14 -41.10 -2.41
CA LEU A 8 -5.47 -40.86 -2.96
C LEU A 8 -5.44 -40.19 -4.35
N ALA A 9 -5.95 -40.95 -5.32
CA ALA A 9 -6.79 -40.57 -6.45
C ALA A 9 -6.72 -39.12 -6.97
N ALA A 10 -6.06 -38.97 -8.12
CA ALA A 10 -6.26 -37.89 -9.06
C ALA A 10 -7.74 -37.79 -9.49
N SER A 11 -8.33 -36.61 -9.37
CA SER A 11 -9.63 -36.30 -9.97
C SER A 11 -9.50 -36.26 -11.50
N LYS A 12 -10.34 -37.08 -12.15
CA LYS A 12 -10.47 -37.18 -13.60
C LYS A 12 -10.88 -35.83 -14.20
N VAL A 13 -9.99 -35.23 -14.99
CA VAL A 13 -10.37 -34.28 -16.03
C VAL A 13 -10.85 -35.08 -17.23
N ASP A 14 -12.04 -34.74 -17.72
CA ASP A 14 -12.73 -35.40 -18.82
C ASP A 14 -11.85 -35.44 -20.09
N SER A 15 -11.58 -36.65 -20.59
CA SER A 15 -10.59 -36.94 -21.64
C SER A 15 -11.22 -36.88 -23.04
N SER A 16 -11.73 -35.73 -23.47
CA SER A 16 -12.35 -35.58 -24.80
C SER A 16 -11.85 -34.40 -25.64
N ILE A 17 -10.70 -33.79 -25.31
CA ILE A 17 -10.05 -32.80 -26.18
C ILE A 17 -8.58 -33.21 -26.38
N PRO A 18 -8.12 -33.55 -27.60
CA PRO A 18 -6.73 -33.88 -27.83
C PRO A 18 -5.89 -32.59 -27.76
N PHE A 19 -5.24 -32.36 -26.61
CA PHE A 19 -4.30 -31.26 -26.47
C PHE A 19 -3.02 -31.51 -27.29
N HIS A 20 -2.44 -30.42 -27.81
CA HIS A 20 -1.16 -30.45 -28.53
C HIS A 20 -0.06 -31.12 -27.68
N SER A 21 0.86 -31.87 -28.30
CA SER A 21 1.85 -32.73 -27.62
C SER A 21 2.74 -32.00 -26.61
N SER A 22 2.91 -30.68 -26.76
CA SER A 22 3.66 -29.83 -25.84
C SER A 22 2.93 -29.52 -24.52
N PHE A 23 1.61 -29.70 -24.43
CA PHE A 23 0.81 -29.37 -23.24
C PHE A 23 1.28 -30.15 -22.01
N HIS A 24 1.37 -31.47 -22.09
CA HIS A 24 1.80 -32.33 -20.98
C HIS A 24 3.22 -31.98 -20.49
N HIS A 25 4.12 -31.69 -21.42
CA HIS A 25 5.50 -31.34 -21.07
C HIS A 25 5.61 -29.95 -20.42
N VAL A 26 4.76 -28.99 -20.82
CA VAL A 26 4.67 -27.67 -20.18
C VAL A 26 4.03 -27.80 -18.80
N HIS A 27 2.95 -28.56 -18.69
CA HIS A 27 2.26 -28.84 -17.43
C HIS A 27 3.23 -29.43 -16.40
N GLU A 28 3.97 -30.48 -16.74
CA GLU A 28 4.93 -31.12 -15.83
C GLU A 28 6.04 -30.16 -15.37
N LYS A 29 6.53 -29.30 -16.27
CA LYS A 29 7.51 -28.26 -15.91
C LYS A 29 6.92 -27.23 -14.95
N ILE A 30 5.68 -26.79 -15.18
CA ILE A 30 4.98 -25.86 -14.30
C ILE A 30 4.77 -26.50 -12.92
N THR A 31 4.36 -27.76 -12.85
CA THR A 31 4.19 -28.50 -11.58
C THR A 31 5.49 -28.50 -10.76
N ARG A 32 6.63 -28.87 -11.37
CA ARG A 32 7.94 -28.86 -10.69
C ARG A 32 8.39 -27.45 -10.26
N LEU A 33 7.95 -26.41 -10.97
CA LEU A 33 8.28 -25.02 -10.67
C LEU A 33 7.34 -24.42 -9.62
N MET A 34 6.10 -24.88 -9.53
CA MET A 34 5.20 -24.59 -8.41
C MET A 34 5.72 -25.17 -7.10
N GLU A 35 6.26 -26.38 -7.13
CA GLU A 35 6.94 -27.00 -5.97
C GLU A 35 8.16 -26.17 -5.50
N ARG A 36 8.84 -25.49 -6.43
CA ARG A 36 10.07 -24.72 -6.15
C ARG A 36 9.84 -23.22 -5.89
N TYR A 37 8.76 -22.64 -6.42
CA TYR A 37 8.44 -21.21 -6.39
C TYR A 37 6.95 -20.96 -6.05
N SER A 38 6.44 -21.67 -5.04
CA SER A 38 5.03 -21.62 -4.58
C SER A 38 4.52 -20.22 -4.23
N ASN A 39 5.41 -19.29 -3.84
CA ASN A 39 5.05 -17.92 -3.47
C ASN A 39 4.59 -17.02 -4.64
N ASN A 40 4.84 -17.40 -5.90
CA ASN A 40 4.52 -16.54 -7.06
C ASN A 40 3.60 -17.22 -8.09
N ILE A 41 3.46 -18.54 -8.02
CA ILE A 41 2.73 -19.38 -8.98
C ILE A 41 1.76 -20.23 -8.18
N ASP A 42 0.46 -19.96 -8.29
CA ASP A 42 -0.59 -20.77 -7.67
C ASP A 42 -1.27 -21.66 -8.70
N GLU A 43 -2.21 -22.50 -8.27
CA GLU A 43 -2.93 -23.44 -9.16
C GLU A 43 -3.68 -22.75 -10.31
N THR A 44 -3.95 -21.44 -10.21
CA THR A 44 -4.61 -20.71 -11.30
C THR A 44 -3.73 -20.58 -12.55
N ILE A 45 -2.41 -20.83 -12.46
CA ILE A 45 -1.56 -20.93 -13.65
C ILE A 45 -1.98 -22.07 -14.58
N PHE A 46 -2.59 -23.14 -14.06
CA PHE A 46 -3.07 -24.23 -14.90
C PHE A 46 -4.34 -23.83 -15.68
N ASN A 47 -5.13 -22.91 -15.14
CA ASN A 47 -6.22 -22.27 -15.89
C ASN A 47 -5.65 -21.40 -17.00
N ASP A 48 -4.61 -20.60 -16.73
CA ASP A 48 -3.93 -19.79 -17.74
C ASP A 48 -3.26 -20.66 -18.82
N LEU A 49 -2.71 -21.81 -18.44
CA LEU A 49 -2.13 -22.80 -19.35
C LEU A 49 -3.22 -23.39 -20.26
N ALA A 50 -4.32 -23.86 -19.69
CA ALA A 50 -5.44 -24.42 -20.45
C ALA A 50 -6.03 -23.39 -21.41
N LEU A 51 -6.21 -22.16 -20.93
CA LEU A 51 -6.74 -21.04 -21.70
C LEU A 51 -5.79 -20.60 -22.82
N PHE A 52 -4.48 -20.59 -22.56
CA PHE A 52 -3.47 -20.33 -23.58
C PHE A 52 -3.57 -21.36 -24.71
N PHE A 53 -3.64 -22.65 -24.41
CA PHE A 53 -3.75 -23.69 -25.44
C PHE A 53 -5.12 -23.71 -26.16
N LEU A 54 -6.18 -23.22 -25.51
CA LEU A 54 -7.50 -23.06 -26.11
C LEU A 54 -7.54 -21.90 -27.12
N LEU A 55 -6.88 -20.79 -26.79
CA LEU A 55 -6.90 -19.54 -27.57
C LEU A 55 -5.74 -19.45 -28.58
N ALA A 56 -4.64 -20.17 -28.36
CA ALA A 56 -3.47 -20.12 -29.22
C ALA A 56 -3.77 -20.73 -30.60
N SER A 57 -3.32 -20.04 -31.66
CA SER A 57 -3.41 -20.57 -33.02
C SER A 57 -2.47 -21.76 -33.22
N LYS A 58 -2.76 -22.59 -34.22
CA LYS A 58 -1.89 -23.71 -34.61
C LYS A 58 -0.44 -23.26 -34.91
N ASN A 59 -0.28 -22.13 -35.60
CA ASN A 59 1.02 -21.51 -35.87
C ASN A 59 1.74 -21.03 -34.60
N GLN A 60 1.01 -20.77 -33.52
CA GLN A 60 1.62 -20.42 -32.23
C GLN A 60 2.25 -21.64 -31.54
N LEU A 61 1.65 -22.81 -31.70
CA LEU A 61 2.09 -24.03 -31.00
C LEU A 61 3.16 -24.80 -31.79
N ASP A 62 3.02 -24.92 -33.11
CA ASP A 62 3.83 -25.83 -33.93
C ASP A 62 5.32 -25.42 -34.07
N HIS A 63 5.62 -24.11 -33.99
CA HIS A 63 6.98 -23.58 -34.20
C HIS A 63 7.75 -23.25 -32.92
N ARG A 64 7.19 -23.53 -31.75
CA ARG A 64 7.75 -23.12 -30.45
C ARG A 64 8.07 -24.32 -29.57
N THR A 65 9.22 -24.25 -28.91
CA THR A 65 9.58 -25.27 -27.93
C THR A 65 8.69 -25.19 -26.70
N SER A 66 8.51 -26.32 -26.03
CA SER A 66 7.84 -26.39 -24.72
C SER A 66 8.49 -25.47 -23.68
N ARG A 67 9.79 -25.19 -23.78
CA ARG A 67 10.50 -24.24 -22.92
C ARG A 67 10.03 -22.79 -23.16
N HIS A 68 9.80 -22.40 -24.40
CA HIS A 68 9.32 -21.05 -24.73
C HIS A 68 7.86 -20.87 -24.29
N ILE A 69 6.99 -21.84 -24.61
CA ILE A 69 5.58 -21.83 -24.20
C ILE A 69 5.46 -21.75 -22.67
N TYR A 70 6.25 -22.55 -21.94
CA TYR A 70 6.32 -22.48 -20.48
C TYR A 70 6.67 -21.07 -19.96
N ARG A 71 7.71 -20.43 -20.53
CA ARG A 71 8.14 -19.09 -20.10
C ARG A 71 7.08 -18.02 -20.41
N LEU A 72 6.35 -18.18 -21.52
CA LEU A 72 5.28 -17.29 -21.91
C LEU A 72 4.09 -17.39 -20.95
N VAL A 73 3.60 -18.60 -20.65
CA VAL A 73 2.50 -18.81 -19.69
C VAL A 73 2.87 -18.26 -18.31
N LEU A 74 4.10 -18.50 -17.86
CA LEU A 74 4.60 -17.93 -16.60
C LEU A 74 4.62 -16.39 -16.62
N ALA A 75 5.06 -15.79 -17.72
CA ALA A 75 5.09 -14.34 -17.88
C ALA A 75 3.67 -13.74 -17.89
N ILE A 76 2.73 -14.38 -18.58
CA ILE A 76 1.30 -14.00 -18.59
C ILE A 76 0.76 -14.01 -17.16
N HIS A 77 0.88 -15.16 -16.48
CA HIS A 77 0.37 -15.34 -15.12
C HIS A 77 0.92 -14.32 -14.13
N THR A 78 2.24 -14.12 -14.13
CA THR A 78 2.90 -13.18 -13.20
C THR A 78 2.55 -11.73 -13.51
N LYS A 79 2.48 -11.32 -14.78
CA LYS A 79 2.13 -9.94 -15.15
C LYS A 79 0.65 -9.63 -14.94
N GLN A 80 -0.23 -10.58 -15.18
CA GLN A 80 -1.66 -10.46 -14.89
C GLN A 80 -1.91 -10.16 -13.41
N LYS A 81 -1.25 -10.90 -12.50
CA LYS A 81 -1.34 -10.65 -11.06
C LYS A 81 -0.81 -9.29 -10.63
N VAL A 82 0.31 -8.84 -11.22
CA VAL A 82 0.87 -7.50 -10.94
C VAL A 82 -0.10 -6.41 -11.36
N LEU A 83 -0.71 -6.53 -12.54
CA LEU A 83 -1.69 -5.57 -13.03
C LEU A 83 -2.97 -5.58 -12.20
N LEU A 84 -3.52 -6.75 -11.87
CA LEU A 84 -4.68 -6.91 -11.00
C LEU A 84 -4.47 -6.14 -9.69
N ARG A 85 -3.34 -6.37 -9.02
CA ARG A 85 -2.98 -5.66 -7.79
C ARG A 85 -2.96 -4.15 -7.99
N LYS A 86 -2.21 -3.66 -8.98
CA LYS A 86 -2.12 -2.21 -9.25
C LYS A 86 -3.48 -1.58 -9.54
N THR A 87 -4.34 -2.26 -10.30
CA THR A 87 -5.70 -1.79 -10.61
C THR A 87 -6.65 -1.81 -9.40
N THR A 88 -6.43 -2.71 -8.45
CA THR A 88 -7.20 -2.75 -7.20
C THR A 88 -6.87 -1.56 -6.30
N PHE A 89 -5.62 -1.12 -6.25
CA PHE A 89 -5.19 0.02 -5.41
C PHE A 89 -5.41 1.39 -6.06
N SER A 90 -5.22 1.51 -7.38
CA SER A 90 -5.41 2.77 -8.13
C SER A 90 -6.25 2.52 -9.38
N SER A 91 -7.57 2.35 -9.20
CA SER A 91 -8.49 1.99 -10.30
C SER A 91 -8.73 3.08 -11.33
N GLN A 92 -8.35 4.33 -11.01
CA GLN A 92 -8.44 5.51 -11.88
C GLN A 92 -7.12 5.85 -12.59
N GLU A 93 -6.08 5.05 -12.41
CA GLU A 93 -4.77 5.27 -13.04
C GLU A 93 -4.47 4.20 -14.11
N ARG A 94 -3.71 4.59 -15.14
CA ARG A 94 -3.22 3.66 -16.16
C ARG A 94 -2.00 2.90 -15.62
N HIS A 95 -2.11 1.58 -15.56
CA HIS A 95 -1.04 0.64 -15.25
C HIS A 95 -0.68 -0.16 -16.48
N ILE A 96 0.60 -0.18 -16.82
CA ILE A 96 1.16 -0.93 -17.96
C ILE A 96 2.34 -1.76 -17.46
N GLU A 97 2.42 -3.00 -17.90
CA GLU A 97 3.50 -3.95 -17.63
C GLU A 97 4.01 -4.54 -18.93
N ILE A 98 5.32 -4.47 -19.16
CA ILE A 98 5.95 -4.98 -20.39
C ILE A 98 6.99 -6.03 -20.01
N LYS A 99 7.05 -7.13 -20.77
CA LYS A 99 8.06 -8.17 -20.63
C LYS A 99 8.55 -8.65 -21.99
N TRP A 100 9.85 -8.52 -22.21
CA TRP A 100 10.53 -9.10 -23.35
C TRP A 100 11.04 -10.52 -23.05
N ILE A 101 10.84 -11.42 -24.00
CA ILE A 101 11.15 -12.85 -23.92
C ILE A 101 11.93 -13.24 -25.18
N PRO A 102 13.25 -13.45 -25.09
CA PRO A 102 14.02 -13.95 -26.23
C PRO A 102 13.62 -15.40 -26.53
N ALA A 103 13.46 -15.72 -27.80
CA ALA A 103 13.00 -17.01 -28.27
C ALA A 103 13.60 -17.39 -29.63
N GLU A 104 13.46 -18.66 -29.98
CA GLU A 104 13.83 -19.19 -31.28
C GLU A 104 12.63 -19.96 -31.84
N LEU A 105 12.31 -19.69 -33.11
CA LEU A 105 11.29 -20.40 -33.86
C LEU A 105 11.94 -21.47 -34.73
N PHE A 106 11.39 -22.68 -34.68
CA PHE A 106 11.89 -23.83 -35.41
C PHE A 106 10.97 -24.13 -36.59
N PHE A 107 11.49 -23.94 -37.80
CA PHE A 107 10.83 -24.36 -39.04
C PHE A 107 11.57 -25.58 -39.61
N PRO A 108 10.92 -26.42 -40.44
CA PRO A 108 11.52 -27.65 -40.97
C PRO A 108 12.89 -27.48 -41.67
N PHE A 109 13.19 -26.27 -42.18
CA PHE A 109 14.42 -25.98 -42.93
C PHE A 109 15.20 -24.76 -42.42
N SER A 110 14.78 -24.11 -41.33
CA SER A 110 15.46 -22.91 -40.81
C SER A 110 15.06 -22.62 -39.36
N ASN A 111 16.01 -22.12 -38.56
CA ASN A 111 15.71 -21.55 -37.24
C ASN A 111 15.76 -20.03 -37.32
N ARG A 112 14.84 -19.35 -36.64
CA ARG A 112 14.80 -17.89 -36.60
C ARG A 112 14.89 -17.38 -35.18
N SER A 113 15.79 -16.44 -34.92
CA SER A 113 15.87 -15.76 -33.64
C SER A 113 14.80 -14.68 -33.58
N VAL A 114 13.95 -14.71 -32.55
CA VAL A 114 12.84 -13.77 -32.38
C VAL A 114 12.79 -13.20 -30.97
N MET A 115 12.12 -12.07 -30.83
CA MET A 115 11.91 -11.40 -29.56
C MET A 115 10.42 -11.27 -29.28
N GLY A 116 9.93 -11.99 -28.27
CA GLY A 116 8.55 -11.91 -27.82
C GLY A 116 8.32 -10.72 -26.90
N CYS A 117 7.29 -9.93 -27.16
CA CYS A 117 6.84 -8.82 -26.33
C CYS A 117 5.50 -9.19 -25.69
N LEU A 118 5.45 -9.27 -24.36
CA LEU A 118 4.21 -9.34 -23.60
C LEU A 118 3.91 -7.95 -23.04
N VAL A 119 2.74 -7.42 -23.37
CA VAL A 119 2.22 -6.14 -22.88
C VAL A 119 0.91 -6.42 -22.14
N GLY A 120 0.84 -6.00 -20.89
CA GLY A 120 -0.38 -6.03 -20.10
C GLY A 120 -0.75 -4.64 -19.62
N PHE A 121 -2.03 -4.30 -19.64
CA PHE A 121 -2.51 -2.98 -19.20
C PHE A 121 -3.95 -3.03 -18.72
N ASN A 122 -4.36 -2.04 -17.94
CA ASN A 122 -5.76 -1.88 -17.55
C ASN A 122 -6.54 -0.97 -18.51
N SER A 123 -7.81 -1.30 -18.74
CA SER A 123 -8.76 -0.54 -19.55
C SER A 123 -9.31 0.62 -18.72
N MET A 124 -9.20 1.84 -19.24
CA MET A 124 -9.78 3.05 -18.63
C MET A 124 -11.15 3.37 -19.23
N ASP A 125 -11.36 3.00 -20.50
CA ASP A 125 -12.64 3.05 -21.20
C ASP A 125 -12.97 1.68 -21.82
N ARG A 126 -14.27 1.37 -21.98
CA ARG A 126 -14.82 0.15 -22.58
C ARG A 126 -14.57 0.04 -24.10
N TYR A 127 -14.12 1.11 -24.73
CA TYR A 127 -13.87 1.18 -26.18
C TYR A 127 -12.38 1.17 -26.57
N GLU A 128 -11.48 0.88 -25.64
CA GLU A 128 -10.04 0.86 -25.92
C GLU A 128 -9.64 -0.39 -26.73
N VAL A 129 -8.99 -0.14 -27.87
CA VAL A 129 -8.42 -1.16 -28.75
C VAL A 129 -6.93 -0.93 -28.84
N PHE A 130 -6.14 -1.95 -28.50
CA PHE A 130 -4.69 -1.90 -28.65
C PHE A 130 -4.30 -2.49 -29.98
N ASP A 131 -3.28 -1.90 -30.60
CA ASP A 131 -2.79 -2.26 -31.91
C ASP A 131 -1.26 -2.40 -31.88
N GLU A 132 -0.79 -3.65 -31.95
CA GLU A 132 0.64 -3.98 -31.94
C GLU A 132 1.39 -3.43 -33.16
N GLU A 133 0.73 -3.23 -34.30
CA GLU A 133 1.39 -2.71 -35.50
C GLU A 133 1.83 -1.25 -35.31
N ASN A 134 1.15 -0.46 -34.46
CA ASN A 134 1.61 0.87 -34.02
C ASN A 134 3.01 0.79 -33.42
N ILE A 135 3.21 -0.19 -32.55
CA ILE A 135 4.44 -0.36 -31.79
C ILE A 135 5.56 -0.79 -32.71
N ILE A 136 5.28 -1.71 -33.64
CA ILE A 136 6.26 -2.16 -34.63
C ILE A 136 6.68 -1.01 -35.54
N LEU A 137 5.73 -0.24 -36.07
CA LEU A 137 6.04 0.90 -36.94
C LEU A 137 6.83 1.99 -36.18
N ALA A 138 6.49 2.24 -34.91
CA ALA A 138 7.24 3.16 -34.06
C ALA A 138 8.66 2.67 -33.72
N LEU A 139 8.86 1.35 -33.63
CA LEU A 139 10.18 0.72 -33.47
C LEU A 139 10.99 0.74 -34.77
N GLN A 140 10.34 0.52 -35.92
CA GLN A 140 10.95 0.55 -37.25
C GLN A 140 11.55 1.93 -37.59
N LYS A 141 11.06 3.02 -36.99
CA LYS A 141 11.68 4.35 -37.10
C LYS A 141 13.14 4.38 -36.60
N HIS A 142 13.46 3.57 -35.59
CA HIS A 142 14.81 3.49 -35.01
C HIS A 142 15.57 2.24 -35.46
N MET A 143 14.85 1.18 -35.83
CA MET A 143 15.38 -0.12 -36.26
C MET A 143 14.61 -0.62 -37.50
N PRO A 144 14.89 -0.07 -38.69
CA PRO A 144 14.10 -0.30 -39.91
C PRO A 144 14.06 -1.77 -40.37
N GLU A 145 14.98 -2.59 -39.89
CA GLU A 145 15.06 -4.03 -40.14
C GLU A 145 14.04 -4.88 -39.37
N LEU A 146 13.32 -4.32 -38.39
CA LEU A 146 12.35 -5.06 -37.58
C LEU A 146 11.09 -5.44 -38.36
N ARG A 147 10.55 -6.63 -38.10
CA ARG A 147 9.28 -7.11 -38.67
C ARG A 147 8.48 -7.89 -37.63
N LEU A 148 7.16 -7.78 -37.70
CA LEU A 148 6.23 -8.61 -36.93
C LEU A 148 6.22 -10.04 -37.49
N VAL A 149 6.39 -11.04 -36.63
CA VAL A 149 6.24 -12.44 -37.02
C VAL A 149 4.74 -12.73 -37.24
N GLN A 150 4.37 -13.08 -38.47
CA GLN A 150 2.97 -13.34 -38.83
C GLN A 150 2.40 -14.50 -38.01
N GLY A 151 1.21 -14.30 -37.44
CA GLY A 151 0.53 -15.30 -36.60
C GLY A 151 1.13 -15.49 -35.21
N SER A 152 2.02 -14.60 -34.74
CA SER A 152 2.55 -14.63 -33.36
C SER A 152 1.63 -14.00 -32.32
N HIS A 153 0.60 -13.27 -32.73
CA HIS A 153 -0.30 -12.50 -31.87
C HIS A 153 -1.19 -13.38 -30.97
N TYR A 154 -1.14 -13.14 -29.67
CA TYR A 154 -2.02 -13.71 -28.65
C TYR A 154 -2.64 -12.58 -27.83
N SER A 155 -3.98 -12.52 -27.77
CA SER A 155 -4.68 -11.57 -26.90
C SER A 155 -5.61 -12.31 -25.94
N HIS A 156 -5.64 -11.84 -24.70
CA HIS A 156 -6.51 -12.37 -23.68
C HIS A 156 -7.18 -11.23 -22.90
N ARG A 157 -8.52 -11.31 -22.82
CA ARG A 157 -9.39 -10.44 -22.02
C ARG A 157 -10.20 -11.32 -21.07
N PRO A 158 -9.92 -11.33 -19.75
CA PRO A 158 -10.74 -12.06 -18.79
C PRO A 158 -12.14 -11.44 -18.71
N SER A 159 -13.18 -12.26 -18.68
CA SER A 159 -14.59 -11.85 -18.73
C SER A 159 -15.06 -10.94 -17.59
N ASN A 160 -14.26 -10.79 -16.53
CA ASN A 160 -14.66 -10.12 -15.28
C ASN A 160 -13.68 -9.03 -14.80
N ASN A 161 -12.71 -8.58 -15.61
CA ASN A 161 -11.72 -7.58 -15.18
C ASN A 161 -11.33 -6.59 -16.29
N LYS A 162 -11.08 -5.34 -15.88
CA LYS A 162 -10.57 -4.23 -16.72
C LYS A 162 -9.13 -4.45 -17.19
N ILE A 163 -8.66 -5.66 -17.48
CA ILE A 163 -7.25 -5.94 -17.84
C ILE A 163 -7.15 -6.61 -19.19
N ASN A 164 -6.22 -6.12 -20.00
CA ASN A 164 -5.89 -6.61 -21.33
C ASN A 164 -4.47 -7.14 -21.33
N LEU A 165 -4.25 -8.34 -21.88
CA LEU A 165 -2.94 -8.94 -22.08
C LEU A 165 -2.75 -9.25 -23.55
N ILE A 166 -1.64 -8.80 -24.13
CA ILE A 166 -1.33 -8.94 -25.55
C ILE A 166 0.13 -9.37 -25.68
N TYR A 167 0.35 -10.38 -26.51
CA TYR A 167 1.67 -10.92 -26.82
C TYR A 167 1.89 -10.97 -28.33
N PHE A 168 3.07 -10.58 -28.78
CA PHE A 168 3.48 -10.67 -30.19
C PHE A 168 4.99 -10.86 -30.29
N GLU A 169 5.49 -11.32 -31.44
CA GLU A 169 6.93 -11.55 -31.66
C GLU A 169 7.48 -10.73 -32.83
N ILE A 170 8.75 -10.32 -32.70
CA ILE A 170 9.47 -9.55 -33.71
C ILE A 170 10.73 -10.28 -34.18
N GLU A 171 11.05 -10.15 -35.46
CA GLU A 171 12.26 -10.68 -36.11
C GLU A 171 13.00 -9.58 -36.89
N LYS A 172 14.30 -9.78 -37.15
CA LYS A 172 15.06 -8.93 -38.09
C LYS A 172 14.87 -9.44 -39.52
N LYS A 173 14.87 -8.55 -40.51
CA LYS A 173 14.72 -8.85 -41.95
C LYS A 173 15.77 -9.84 -42.48
N GLY A 174 16.91 -9.99 -41.81
CA GLY A 174 17.98 -10.97 -42.12
C GLY A 174 17.95 -12.26 -41.30
N GLY A 175 17.07 -12.39 -40.29
CA GLY A 175 17.04 -13.55 -39.39
C GLY A 175 18.12 -13.57 -38.31
N ASP A 176 18.94 -12.53 -38.22
CA ASP A 176 20.03 -12.41 -37.24
C ASP A 176 19.52 -12.29 -35.80
N SER A 177 20.36 -12.72 -34.85
CA SER A 177 20.07 -12.57 -33.42
C SER A 177 20.10 -11.12 -32.94
N PHE A 178 19.34 -10.83 -31.88
CA PHE A 178 19.36 -9.54 -31.19
C PHE A 178 20.56 -9.45 -30.23
N SER A 179 21.45 -8.49 -30.43
CA SER A 179 22.55 -8.18 -29.52
C SER A 179 22.04 -7.61 -28.18
N LEU A 180 22.86 -7.67 -27.12
CA LEU A 180 22.48 -7.17 -25.79
C LEU A 180 22.18 -5.66 -25.81
N THR A 181 22.92 -4.90 -26.63
CA THR A 181 22.73 -3.46 -26.82
C THR A 181 21.38 -3.14 -27.46
N GLU A 182 21.00 -3.89 -28.50
CA GLU A 182 19.71 -3.76 -29.17
C GLU A 182 18.55 -4.20 -28.26
N GLN A 183 18.73 -5.26 -27.46
CA GLN A 183 17.75 -5.69 -26.46
C GLN A 183 17.50 -4.61 -25.40
N ASN A 184 18.55 -3.90 -24.98
CA ASN A 184 18.42 -2.79 -24.04
C ASN A 184 17.78 -1.54 -24.68
N LEU A 185 18.08 -1.27 -25.96
CA LEU A 185 17.43 -0.21 -26.73
C LEU A 185 15.93 -0.46 -26.89
N LEU A 186 15.55 -1.71 -27.18
CA LEU A 186 14.16 -2.16 -27.27
C LEU A 186 13.43 -2.10 -25.92
N LYS A 187 14.13 -2.27 -24.80
CA LYS A 187 13.55 -2.06 -23.47
C LYS A 187 13.34 -0.58 -23.14
N LYS A 188 14.34 0.26 -23.43
CA LYS A 188 14.34 1.69 -23.05
C LYS A 188 13.31 2.51 -23.84
N ASN A 189 13.17 2.26 -25.14
CA ASN A 189 12.33 3.10 -26.01
C ASN A 189 10.84 2.69 -26.03
N LEU A 190 10.49 1.53 -25.46
CA LEU A 190 9.14 0.97 -25.57
C LEU A 190 8.20 1.39 -24.44
N GLU A 191 8.71 1.57 -23.22
CA GLU A 191 7.85 1.85 -22.06
C GLU A 191 7.10 3.19 -22.20
N ASP A 192 7.79 4.24 -22.64
CA ASP A 192 7.19 5.58 -22.84
C ASP A 192 6.33 5.66 -24.10
N LYS A 193 6.73 4.99 -25.19
CA LYS A 193 5.97 4.97 -26.45
C LYS A 193 4.70 4.12 -26.35
N VAL A 194 4.74 3.00 -25.63
CA VAL A 194 3.54 2.18 -25.37
C VAL A 194 2.60 2.90 -24.41
N LYS A 195 3.13 3.60 -23.38
CA LYS A 195 2.32 4.50 -22.55
C LYS A 195 1.62 5.55 -23.40
N LYS A 196 2.33 6.25 -24.29
CA LYS A 196 1.75 7.24 -25.21
C LYS A 196 0.75 6.63 -26.19
N SER A 197 1.07 5.51 -26.83
CA SER A 197 0.17 4.83 -27.77
C SER A 197 -1.10 4.24 -27.11
N ILE A 198 -1.05 3.87 -25.82
CA ILE A 198 -2.22 3.41 -25.06
C ILE A 198 -3.01 4.59 -24.48
N GLN A 199 -2.33 5.68 -24.07
CA GLN A 199 -2.97 6.89 -23.53
C GLN A 199 -3.60 7.78 -24.61
N GLN A 200 -3.05 7.79 -25.82
CA GLN A 200 -3.55 8.53 -26.98
C GLN A 200 -4.48 7.69 -27.86
N LEU A 201 -5.02 6.57 -27.36
CA LEU A 201 -6.19 5.99 -27.99
C LEU A 201 -7.24 7.08 -28.03
N SER A 202 -7.43 7.61 -29.24
CA SER A 202 -8.38 8.70 -29.46
C SER A 202 -9.68 8.22 -28.83
N PRO A 203 -10.28 8.96 -27.87
CA PRO A 203 -11.68 8.72 -27.58
C PRO A 203 -12.33 8.71 -28.94
N LYS A 204 -13.12 7.67 -29.21
CA LYS A 204 -13.84 7.55 -30.44
C LYS A 204 -14.39 8.95 -30.77
N ILE A 205 -13.85 9.63 -31.78
CA ILE A 205 -14.65 10.63 -32.49
C ILE A 205 -15.65 9.79 -33.27
N TYR A 206 -16.56 9.14 -32.54
CA TYR A 206 -17.63 8.35 -33.10
C TYR A 206 -18.85 8.58 -32.25
N MET A 207 -19.70 9.45 -32.77
CA MET A 207 -21.02 8.95 -33.09
C MET A 207 -20.81 7.81 -34.11
N GLY A 208 -21.33 6.61 -33.83
CA GLY A 208 -21.32 5.55 -34.85
C GLY A 208 -21.95 6.09 -36.14
N VAL A 209 -21.55 5.54 -37.30
CA VAL A 209 -22.03 5.95 -38.63
C VAL A 209 -23.48 6.42 -38.58
N ASN A 210 -23.69 7.74 -38.57
CA ASN A 210 -25.02 8.30 -38.53
C ASN A 210 -25.49 8.36 -39.98
N ASN A 211 -26.35 7.42 -40.35
CA ASN A 211 -26.92 7.38 -41.70
C ASN A 211 -27.58 8.73 -42.04
N GLU A 212 -28.23 9.40 -41.09
CA GLU A 212 -28.85 10.72 -41.32
C GLU A 212 -27.83 11.78 -41.72
N GLU A 213 -26.63 11.76 -41.13
CA GLU A 213 -25.56 12.71 -41.44
C GLU A 213 -24.95 12.43 -42.81
N ILE A 214 -24.78 11.16 -43.18
CA ILE A 214 -24.36 10.77 -44.53
C ILE A 214 -25.38 11.26 -45.56
N TYR A 215 -26.68 11.08 -45.30
CA TYR A 215 -27.73 11.56 -46.19
C TYR A 215 -27.75 13.09 -46.27
N LYS A 216 -27.59 13.79 -45.15
CA LYS A 216 -27.49 15.25 -45.12
C LYS A 216 -26.29 15.75 -45.93
N ASN A 217 -25.11 15.17 -45.72
CA ASN A 217 -23.91 15.50 -46.48
C ASN A 217 -24.10 15.19 -47.97
N THR A 218 -24.74 14.06 -48.31
CA THR A 218 -25.08 13.71 -49.70
C THR A 218 -25.95 14.78 -50.36
N LEU A 219 -26.98 15.27 -49.66
CA LEU A 219 -27.86 16.32 -50.15
C LEU A 219 -27.09 17.64 -50.35
N VAL A 220 -26.26 18.04 -49.38
CA VAL A 220 -25.43 19.25 -49.46
C VAL A 220 -24.48 19.17 -50.65
N LEU A 221 -23.70 18.08 -50.77
CA LEU A 221 -22.78 17.89 -51.90
C LEU A 221 -23.50 17.86 -53.25
N SER A 222 -24.74 17.34 -53.29
CA SER A 222 -25.53 17.34 -54.53
C SER A 222 -26.00 18.73 -54.94
N GLN A 223 -26.19 19.65 -53.98
CA GLN A 223 -26.59 21.03 -54.24
C GLN A 223 -25.44 21.86 -54.83
N GLU A 224 -24.19 21.51 -54.50
CA GLU A 224 -22.98 22.15 -55.03
C GLU A 224 -22.67 21.83 -56.51
N ILE A 225 -23.42 20.91 -57.13
CA ILE A 225 -23.34 20.59 -58.57
C ILE A 225 -24.54 21.24 -59.26
N GLU A 226 -24.34 22.43 -59.82
CA GLU A 226 -25.38 23.24 -60.47
C GLU A 226 -25.31 23.19 -61.99
N SER A 227 -24.12 22.88 -62.55
CA SER A 227 -23.84 22.78 -63.98
C SER A 227 -23.28 21.41 -64.36
N LEU A 228 -23.42 21.02 -65.64
CA LEU A 228 -22.82 19.80 -66.20
C LEU A 228 -21.28 19.83 -66.19
N ASP A 229 -20.68 21.02 -66.10
CA ASP A 229 -19.22 21.23 -66.06
C ASP A 229 -18.64 21.21 -64.63
N ASP A 230 -19.48 21.10 -63.60
CA ASP A 230 -19.00 21.14 -62.21
C ASP A 230 -18.21 19.89 -61.83
N LEU A 231 -17.16 20.10 -61.04
CA LEU A 231 -16.33 19.02 -60.54
C LEU A 231 -17.11 18.14 -59.56
N PRO A 232 -16.80 16.82 -59.50
CA PRO A 232 -17.30 15.94 -58.45
C PRO A 232 -17.00 16.50 -57.07
N GLN A 233 -17.94 16.29 -56.15
CA GLN A 233 -17.86 16.76 -54.77
C GLN A 233 -17.61 15.58 -53.86
N ALA A 234 -16.59 15.65 -53.01
CA ALA A 234 -16.29 14.58 -52.07
C ALA A 234 -16.23 15.08 -50.62
N TYR A 235 -16.82 14.29 -49.74
CA TYR A 235 -16.67 14.43 -48.30
C TYR A 235 -15.89 13.24 -47.76
N ILE A 236 -14.70 13.50 -47.20
CA ILE A 236 -13.76 12.45 -46.78
C ILE A 236 -13.71 12.43 -45.26
N GLN A 237 -14.20 11.35 -44.67
CA GLN A 237 -14.25 11.17 -43.22
C GLN A 237 -13.38 9.98 -42.83
N PHE A 238 -12.59 10.13 -41.78
CA PHE A 238 -11.91 8.98 -41.18
C PHE A 238 -12.97 8.06 -40.54
N ASP A 239 -13.01 6.79 -40.95
CA ASP A 239 -14.05 5.83 -40.56
C ASP A 239 -13.57 4.81 -39.54
N GLN A 240 -12.34 4.33 -39.61
CA GLN A 240 -11.74 3.53 -38.53
C GLN A 240 -10.27 3.25 -38.84
N GLN A 241 -9.53 2.90 -37.80
CA GLN A 241 -8.18 2.38 -37.95
C GLN A 241 -8.14 0.95 -37.45
N THR A 242 -7.51 0.09 -38.24
CA THR A 242 -7.18 -1.28 -37.89
C THR A 242 -5.65 -1.43 -37.88
N GLY A 243 -5.14 -2.57 -37.40
CA GLY A 243 -3.71 -2.88 -37.42
C GLY A 243 -3.04 -2.54 -38.74
N LYS A 244 -3.64 -3.08 -39.81
CA LYS A 244 -3.05 -3.11 -41.16
C LYS A 244 -3.50 -1.97 -42.06
N GLU A 245 -4.68 -1.43 -41.81
CA GLU A 245 -5.35 -0.50 -42.73
C GLU A 245 -5.94 0.69 -41.98
N ILE A 246 -5.79 1.87 -42.57
CA ILE A 246 -6.48 3.09 -42.18
C ILE A 246 -7.66 3.25 -43.13
N ILE A 247 -8.88 3.36 -42.59
CA ILE A 247 -10.12 3.30 -43.38
C ILE A 247 -10.76 4.68 -43.38
N PHE A 248 -11.03 5.20 -44.57
CA PHE A 248 -11.77 6.44 -44.78
C PHE A 248 -13.09 6.16 -45.49
N LEU A 249 -14.17 6.71 -44.95
CA LEU A 249 -15.46 6.79 -45.62
C LEU A 249 -15.45 7.99 -46.56
N VAL A 250 -15.72 7.72 -47.83
CA VAL A 250 -15.81 8.74 -48.87
C VAL A 250 -17.24 8.77 -49.37
N ASN A 251 -17.86 9.95 -49.27
CA ASN A 251 -19.12 10.24 -49.92
C ASN A 251 -18.84 11.10 -51.16
N LEU A 252 -18.88 10.47 -52.33
CA LEU A 252 -18.60 11.11 -53.61
C LEU A 252 -19.91 11.35 -54.36
N VAL A 253 -20.20 12.60 -54.70
CA VAL A 253 -21.35 12.97 -55.53
C VAL A 253 -20.85 13.45 -56.89
N HIS A 254 -21.42 12.88 -57.96
CA HIS A 254 -21.00 13.14 -59.33
C HIS A 254 -22.16 12.95 -60.32
N ILE A 255 -22.00 13.46 -61.54
CA ILE A 255 -22.96 13.26 -62.65
C ILE A 255 -22.68 11.90 -63.29
N SER A 256 -23.72 11.13 -63.62
CA SER A 256 -23.61 9.78 -64.22
C SER A 256 -24.14 9.76 -65.67
N PRO A 257 -23.53 8.99 -66.61
CA PRO A 257 -22.37 8.13 -66.41
C PRO A 257 -21.07 8.93 -66.28
N PHE A 258 -20.35 8.68 -65.18
CA PHE A 258 -19.16 9.43 -64.80
C PHE A 258 -17.91 8.93 -65.53
N HIS A 259 -17.83 7.61 -65.75
CA HIS A 259 -16.72 6.99 -66.45
C HIS A 259 -17.13 5.66 -67.11
N ARG A 260 -16.37 5.22 -68.12
CA ARG A 260 -16.57 3.93 -68.82
C ARG A 260 -16.20 2.68 -67.99
N PHE A 261 -15.50 2.84 -66.86
CA PHE A 261 -15.01 1.75 -66.01
C PHE A 261 -15.58 1.91 -64.60
N SER A 262 -15.68 0.80 -63.86
CA SER A 262 -16.17 0.83 -62.49
C SER A 262 -15.17 1.53 -61.57
N LEU A 263 -15.64 2.29 -60.56
CA LEU A 263 -14.76 2.98 -59.62
C LEU A 263 -13.82 2.02 -58.87
N SER A 264 -14.26 0.78 -58.63
CA SER A 264 -13.46 -0.27 -58.01
C SER A 264 -12.18 -0.63 -58.77
N GLU A 265 -12.16 -0.47 -60.10
CA GLU A 265 -11.01 -0.84 -60.95
C GLU A 265 -9.95 0.27 -61.06
N ARG A 266 -10.17 1.44 -60.42
CA ARG A 266 -9.32 2.63 -60.58
C ARG A 266 -8.47 2.96 -59.35
N PHE A 267 -8.72 2.29 -58.22
CA PHE A 267 -7.91 2.44 -57.01
C PHE A 267 -6.85 1.33 -56.96
N PHE A 268 -5.62 1.67 -57.34
CA PHE A 268 -4.48 0.75 -57.32
C PHE A 268 -3.69 0.79 -56.01
N ASP A 269 -3.63 1.96 -55.38
CA ASP A 269 -2.81 2.22 -54.20
C ASP A 269 -3.58 1.95 -52.88
N CYS A 270 -4.89 1.69 -52.96
CA CYS A 270 -5.79 1.51 -51.80
C CYS A 270 -6.85 0.44 -52.12
N ARG A 271 -7.31 -0.29 -51.11
CA ARG A 271 -8.41 -1.26 -51.29
C ARG A 271 -9.75 -0.53 -51.22
N PHE A 272 -10.56 -0.67 -52.27
CA PHE A 272 -11.87 -0.06 -52.40
C PHE A 272 -12.98 -1.03 -51.96
N VAL A 273 -13.90 -0.56 -51.11
CA VAL A 273 -15.09 -1.30 -50.69
C VAL A 273 -16.33 -0.41 -50.88
N SER A 274 -17.14 -0.72 -51.88
CA SER A 274 -18.40 -0.01 -52.12
C SER A 274 -19.43 -0.38 -51.05
N GLU A 275 -20.07 0.62 -50.45
CA GLU A 275 -21.17 0.39 -49.50
C GLU A 275 -22.53 0.58 -50.16
N ARG A 276 -22.71 1.74 -50.80
CA ARG A 276 -24.00 2.11 -51.36
C ARG A 276 -23.82 3.09 -52.51
N GLN A 277 -24.64 2.91 -53.54
CA GLN A 277 -24.77 3.82 -54.65
C GLN A 277 -26.24 4.19 -54.77
N MET A 278 -26.54 5.48 -54.91
CA MET A 278 -27.91 5.96 -55.06
C MET A 278 -27.99 7.16 -56.00
N ILE A 279 -29.12 7.31 -56.69
CA ILE A 279 -29.42 8.52 -57.45
C ILE A 279 -30.04 9.52 -56.49
N VAL A 280 -29.45 10.72 -56.38
CA VAL A 280 -29.89 11.77 -55.45
C VAL A 280 -30.91 12.68 -56.12
N ARG A 281 -30.60 13.16 -57.33
CA ARG A 281 -31.46 14.01 -58.16
C ARG A 281 -31.07 13.91 -59.64
N HIS A 282 -31.83 14.55 -60.53
CA HIS A 282 -31.50 14.67 -61.94
C HIS A 282 -31.20 16.14 -62.27
N LEU A 283 -30.20 16.35 -63.14
CA LEU A 283 -29.84 17.64 -63.72
C LEU A 283 -29.85 17.47 -65.24
N ASP A 284 -30.72 18.17 -65.96
CA ASP A 284 -30.84 18.10 -67.43
C ASP A 284 -30.89 16.67 -68.01
N ASN A 285 -31.74 15.81 -67.43
CA ASN A 285 -31.87 14.37 -67.74
C ASN A 285 -30.63 13.51 -67.43
N HIS A 286 -29.58 14.07 -66.84
CA HIS A 286 -28.45 13.32 -66.29
C HIS A 286 -28.65 13.02 -64.79
N PRO A 287 -28.54 11.76 -64.35
CA PRO A 287 -28.65 11.42 -62.93
C PRO A 287 -27.40 11.87 -62.16
N ILE A 288 -27.60 12.68 -61.11
CA ILE A 288 -26.59 12.94 -60.08
C ILE A 288 -26.61 11.75 -59.11
N GLN A 289 -25.49 11.05 -59.04
CA GLN A 289 -25.30 9.86 -58.22
C GLN A 289 -24.39 10.15 -57.05
N ALA A 290 -24.73 9.59 -55.90
CA ALA A 290 -23.87 9.52 -54.74
C ALA A 290 -23.33 8.11 -54.58
N HIS A 291 -22.01 8.00 -54.48
CA HIS A 291 -21.30 6.77 -54.20
C HIS A 291 -20.65 6.89 -52.82
N ILE A 292 -21.14 6.08 -51.89
CA ILE A 292 -20.59 5.94 -50.55
C ILE A 292 -19.73 4.68 -50.53
N PHE A 293 -18.44 4.86 -50.28
CA PHE A 293 -17.48 3.77 -50.26
C PHE A 293 -16.37 3.99 -49.23
N ARG A 294 -15.74 2.90 -48.82
CA ARG A 294 -14.56 2.91 -47.95
C ARG A 294 -13.30 2.75 -48.78
N LEU A 295 -12.31 3.59 -48.49
CA LEU A 295 -10.94 3.42 -48.96
C LEU A 295 -10.07 2.94 -47.80
N HIS A 296 -9.45 1.79 -48.00
CA HIS A 296 -8.54 1.15 -47.06
C HIS A 296 -7.11 1.43 -47.51
N LEU A 297 -6.40 2.30 -46.80
CA LEU A 297 -4.99 2.55 -47.07
C LEU A 297 -4.13 1.58 -46.26
N PRO A 298 -3.09 0.98 -46.88
CA PRO A 298 -2.10 0.23 -46.14
C PRO A 298 -1.36 1.16 -45.17
N ARG A 299 -1.14 0.65 -43.97
CA ARG A 299 -0.48 1.41 -42.92
C ARG A 299 1.04 1.38 -43.09
N GLU A 300 1.65 2.57 -43.17
CA GLU A 300 3.09 2.73 -43.37
C GLU A 300 3.71 3.63 -42.31
N ALA A 301 5.02 3.47 -42.04
CA ALA A 301 5.73 4.24 -41.03
C ALA A 301 5.74 5.76 -41.32
N SER A 302 5.67 6.14 -42.59
CA SER A 302 5.54 7.54 -43.03
C SER A 302 4.19 8.18 -42.70
N LEU A 303 3.19 7.40 -42.27
CA LEU A 303 1.89 7.89 -41.83
C LEU A 303 1.81 8.03 -40.31
N LEU A 304 2.91 7.83 -39.58
CA LEU A 304 2.95 7.93 -38.12
C LEU A 304 3.90 9.03 -37.65
N ARG A 305 3.52 9.72 -36.57
CA ARG A 305 4.34 10.73 -35.89
C ARG A 305 5.48 10.08 -35.06
N SER A 306 6.37 10.92 -34.52
CA SER A 306 7.47 10.54 -33.61
C SER A 306 7.00 9.76 -32.37
N ASP A 307 5.81 10.07 -31.87
CA ASP A 307 5.15 9.44 -30.72
C ASP A 307 4.35 8.16 -31.07
N GLY A 308 4.26 7.81 -32.36
CA GLY A 308 3.52 6.64 -32.85
C GLY A 308 2.04 6.88 -33.16
N SER A 309 1.54 8.11 -32.96
CA SER A 309 0.17 8.50 -33.35
C SER A 309 0.01 8.58 -34.87
N LEU A 310 -1.22 8.36 -35.37
CA LEU A 310 -1.52 8.48 -36.80
C LEU A 310 -1.44 9.95 -37.24
N ASP A 311 -0.63 10.22 -38.25
CA ASP A 311 -0.67 11.49 -38.97
C ASP A 311 -1.88 11.50 -39.91
N PHE A 312 -3.02 11.91 -39.36
CA PHE A 312 -4.29 12.05 -40.08
C PHE A 312 -4.16 12.93 -41.32
N HIS A 313 -3.28 13.94 -41.31
CA HIS A 313 -3.09 14.81 -42.45
C HIS A 313 -2.42 14.05 -43.60
N THR A 314 -1.27 13.40 -43.35
CA THR A 314 -0.58 12.63 -44.38
C THR A 314 -1.44 11.46 -44.89
N ALA A 315 -2.16 10.78 -44.00
CA ALA A 315 -3.07 9.70 -44.39
C ALA A 315 -4.21 10.20 -45.28
N ARG A 316 -4.84 11.33 -44.92
CA ARG A 316 -5.91 11.95 -45.71
C ARG A 316 -5.41 12.50 -47.05
N GLN A 317 -4.20 13.09 -47.10
CA GLN A 317 -3.60 13.55 -48.36
C GLN A 317 -3.37 12.40 -49.34
N ARG A 318 -2.99 11.21 -48.85
CA ARG A 318 -2.92 10.01 -49.70
C ARG A 318 -4.28 9.58 -50.22
N VAL A 319 -5.33 9.69 -49.42
CA VAL A 319 -6.72 9.44 -49.87
C VAL A 319 -7.11 10.41 -50.97
N VAL A 320 -6.90 11.71 -50.75
CA VAL A 320 -7.18 12.76 -51.73
C VAL A 320 -6.42 12.48 -53.03
N SER A 321 -5.11 12.23 -52.94
CA SER A 321 -4.28 11.88 -54.11
C SER A 321 -4.77 10.62 -54.82
N SER A 322 -5.21 9.60 -54.09
CA SER A 322 -5.74 8.35 -54.67
C SER A 322 -7.08 8.57 -55.37
N ILE A 323 -7.95 9.42 -54.81
CA ILE A 323 -9.21 9.84 -55.45
C ILE A 323 -8.88 10.65 -56.71
N GLU A 324 -8.00 11.67 -56.63
CA GLU A 324 -7.62 12.48 -57.79
C GLU A 324 -7.04 11.64 -58.94
N LYS A 325 -6.21 10.64 -58.64
CA LYS A 325 -5.70 9.69 -59.65
C LYS A 325 -6.83 8.85 -60.28
N ALA A 326 -7.82 8.46 -59.49
CA ALA A 326 -8.90 7.57 -59.93
C ALA A 326 -9.99 8.30 -60.74
N ILE A 327 -10.33 9.54 -60.36
CA ILE A 327 -11.48 10.26 -60.92
C ILE A 327 -11.15 11.61 -61.57
N GLY A 328 -9.90 12.07 -61.48
CA GLY A 328 -9.50 13.41 -61.91
C GLY A 328 -9.75 14.45 -60.82
N LYS A 329 -9.73 15.74 -61.19
CA LYS A 329 -9.94 16.84 -60.24
C LYS A 329 -11.34 16.73 -59.61
N PHE A 330 -11.40 16.89 -58.29
CA PHE A 330 -12.64 16.95 -57.52
C PHE A 330 -12.53 18.05 -56.45
N ARG A 331 -13.65 18.47 -55.89
CA ARG A 331 -13.67 19.44 -54.79
C ARG A 331 -13.78 18.70 -53.45
N ASP A 332 -12.78 18.91 -52.60
CA ASP A 332 -12.72 18.37 -51.25
C ASP A 332 -13.45 19.29 -50.26
N TYR A 333 -14.67 18.91 -49.87
CA TYR A 333 -15.59 19.75 -49.11
C TYR A 333 -15.12 20.02 -47.67
N ASN A 334 -14.36 19.10 -47.05
CA ASN A 334 -14.00 19.20 -45.63
C ASN A 334 -12.47 19.26 -45.35
N GLY A 335 -11.63 19.47 -46.37
CA GLY A 335 -10.17 19.44 -46.26
C GLY A 335 -9.47 20.69 -45.68
N GLY A 336 -10.14 21.84 -45.63
CA GLY A 336 -9.49 23.13 -45.35
C GLY A 336 -8.90 23.29 -43.93
N ILE A 337 -9.55 22.74 -42.91
CA ILE A 337 -9.19 22.96 -41.50
C ILE A 337 -7.90 22.21 -41.11
N LEU A 338 -7.70 20.99 -41.63
CA LEU A 338 -6.53 20.14 -41.34
C LEU A 338 -5.24 20.62 -42.02
N ILE A 339 -5.36 21.38 -43.11
CA ILE A 339 -4.22 22.00 -43.80
C ILE A 339 -3.74 23.22 -43.02
N GLN A 340 -4.67 24.05 -42.50
CA GLN A 340 -4.33 25.21 -41.66
C GLN A 340 -3.59 24.82 -40.37
N GLN A 341 -4.02 23.73 -39.73
CA GLN A 341 -3.40 23.16 -38.52
C GLN A 341 -1.92 22.81 -38.69
N GLN A 342 -1.54 22.16 -39.80
CA GLN A 342 -0.14 21.77 -40.05
C GLN A 342 0.73 22.94 -40.51
N GLY A 343 0.17 23.86 -41.31
CA GLY A 343 0.88 25.10 -41.67
C GLY A 343 1.30 25.86 -40.41
N GLN A 344 0.38 25.98 -39.46
CA GLN A 344 0.65 26.66 -38.19
C GLN A 344 1.74 25.98 -37.34
N LEU A 345 1.76 24.65 -37.26
CA LEU A 345 2.82 23.92 -36.55
C LEU A 345 4.20 24.11 -37.22
N GLN A 346 4.25 24.12 -38.54
CA GLN A 346 5.50 24.32 -39.28
C GLN A 346 6.04 25.73 -39.06
N ASP A 347 5.19 26.75 -39.18
CA ASP A 347 5.53 28.14 -38.89
C ASP A 347 6.01 28.30 -37.44
N PHE A 348 5.42 27.55 -36.49
CA PHE A 348 5.81 27.57 -35.08
C PHE A 348 7.18 26.95 -34.83
N LYS A 349 7.50 25.84 -35.50
CA LYS A 349 8.84 25.25 -35.46
C LYS A 349 9.91 26.18 -36.04
N GLU A 350 9.58 26.92 -37.10
CA GLU A 350 10.49 27.88 -37.72
C GLU A 350 10.75 29.08 -36.80
N ALA A 351 9.73 29.57 -36.09
CA ALA A 351 9.87 30.66 -35.13
C ALA A 351 10.81 30.31 -33.94
N PHE A 352 10.93 29.04 -33.56
CA PHE A 352 11.77 28.56 -32.46
C PHE A 352 12.82 27.53 -32.90
N LYS A 353 13.48 27.78 -34.03
CA LYS A 353 14.42 26.85 -34.67
C LYS A 353 15.54 26.35 -33.74
N GLU A 354 16.07 27.20 -32.86
CA GLU A 354 17.12 26.80 -31.91
C GLU A 354 16.63 25.79 -30.86
N VAL A 355 15.42 25.99 -30.34
CA VAL A 355 14.80 25.07 -29.37
C VAL A 355 14.35 23.79 -30.07
N ALA A 356 13.82 23.88 -31.30
CA ALA A 356 13.44 22.73 -32.11
C ALA A 356 14.63 21.80 -32.41
N CYS A 357 15.84 22.37 -32.57
CA CYS A 357 17.06 21.59 -32.75
C CYS A 357 17.57 20.92 -31.46
N GLN A 358 17.28 21.50 -30.29
CA GLN A 358 17.75 20.98 -29.00
C GLN A 358 16.76 19.98 -28.37
N ASP A 359 15.46 20.27 -28.45
CA ASP A 359 14.38 19.47 -27.89
C ASP A 359 13.10 19.62 -28.73
N ALA A 360 13.06 18.90 -29.86
CA ALA A 360 11.91 18.89 -30.77
C ALA A 360 10.63 18.38 -30.10
N ASP A 361 10.78 17.45 -29.15
CA ASP A 361 9.66 16.82 -28.45
C ASP A 361 8.94 17.82 -27.53
N LEU A 362 9.66 18.77 -26.92
CA LEU A 362 9.07 19.83 -26.10
C LEU A 362 8.15 20.76 -26.92
N ILE A 363 8.57 21.18 -28.12
CA ILE A 363 7.78 22.06 -29.00
C ILE A 363 6.52 21.35 -29.49
N GLU A 364 6.66 20.10 -29.95
CA GLU A 364 5.52 19.30 -30.43
C GLU A 364 4.56 18.99 -29.27
N SER A 365 5.09 18.59 -28.11
CA SER A 365 4.29 18.36 -26.91
C SER A 365 3.55 19.62 -26.47
N PHE A 366 4.19 20.79 -26.51
CA PHE A 366 3.55 22.05 -26.18
C PHE A 366 2.37 22.36 -27.11
N PHE A 367 2.57 22.22 -28.43
CA PHE A 367 1.56 22.52 -29.44
C PHE A 367 0.38 21.54 -29.40
N TYR A 368 0.64 20.24 -29.37
CA TYR A 368 -0.42 19.23 -29.40
C TYR A 368 -1.24 19.14 -28.11
N ASN A 369 -0.73 19.69 -27.00
CA ASN A 369 -1.46 19.81 -25.75
C ASN A 369 -2.37 21.05 -25.67
N ILE A 370 -2.47 21.87 -26.72
CA ILE A 370 -3.36 23.04 -26.77
C ILE A 370 -4.82 22.58 -26.82
N VAL A 371 -5.62 23.14 -25.91
CA VAL A 371 -7.06 22.93 -25.76
C VAL A 371 -7.77 24.28 -25.82
N PRO A 372 -8.94 24.40 -26.48
CA PRO A 372 -9.61 23.40 -27.32
C PRO A 372 -8.84 23.02 -28.59
N LEU A 373 -9.09 21.83 -29.15
CA LEU A 373 -8.35 21.28 -30.30
C LEU A 373 -8.40 22.21 -31.52
N GLU A 374 -9.50 22.92 -31.72
CA GLU A 374 -9.73 23.87 -32.80
C GLU A 374 -8.69 25.02 -32.78
N LYS A 375 -8.19 25.38 -31.59
CA LYS A 375 -7.17 26.41 -31.44
C LYS A 375 -5.82 26.01 -32.01
N GLN A 376 -5.59 24.73 -32.27
CA GLN A 376 -4.39 24.28 -32.98
C GLN A 376 -4.38 24.70 -34.47
N ALA A 377 -5.53 25.10 -35.04
CA ALA A 377 -5.63 25.59 -36.43
C ALA A 377 -5.86 27.10 -36.53
N VAL A 378 -6.45 27.70 -35.50
CA VAL A 378 -7.05 29.05 -35.58
C VAL A 378 -6.33 30.05 -34.68
N LEU A 379 -5.45 29.61 -33.77
CA LEU A 379 -4.73 30.52 -32.89
C LEU A 379 -3.75 31.38 -33.71
N PRO A 380 -3.72 32.71 -33.57
CA PRO A 380 -2.75 33.51 -34.33
C PRO A 380 -1.30 33.17 -33.99
N GLN A 381 -0.42 33.16 -35.00
CA GLN A 381 0.97 32.71 -34.86
C GLN A 381 1.81 33.56 -33.88
N ASN A 382 1.55 34.86 -33.83
CA ASN A 382 2.16 35.78 -32.87
C ASN A 382 1.75 35.45 -31.42
N VAL A 383 0.50 35.05 -31.22
CA VAL A 383 -0.04 34.67 -29.90
C VAL A 383 0.55 33.35 -29.44
N LEU A 384 0.56 32.34 -30.31
CA LEU A 384 1.16 31.03 -30.02
C LEU A 384 2.64 31.16 -29.66
N SER A 385 3.40 31.93 -30.44
CA SER A 385 4.81 32.20 -30.18
C SER A 385 5.01 32.89 -28.83
N LYS A 386 4.19 33.88 -28.50
CA LYS A 386 4.32 34.62 -27.25
C LYS A 386 3.98 33.75 -26.02
N LEU A 387 2.96 32.90 -26.11
CA LEU A 387 2.60 31.95 -25.07
C LEU A 387 3.76 30.98 -24.76
N PHE A 388 4.45 30.50 -25.81
CA PHE A 388 5.61 29.62 -25.66
C PHE A 388 6.84 30.36 -25.10
N SER A 389 7.09 31.61 -25.51
CA SER A 389 8.17 32.42 -24.93
C SER A 389 8.00 32.61 -23.42
N TYR A 390 6.78 32.92 -22.96
CA TYR A 390 6.51 33.06 -21.52
C TYR A 390 6.71 31.74 -20.76
N PHE A 391 6.32 30.61 -21.34
CA PHE A 391 6.62 29.30 -20.76
C PHE A 391 8.14 29.10 -20.59
N MET A 392 8.93 29.38 -21.63
CA MET A 392 10.39 29.19 -21.61
C MET A 392 11.11 30.13 -20.64
N GLU A 393 10.66 31.39 -20.52
CA GLU A 393 11.19 32.34 -19.54
C GLU A 393 10.96 31.83 -18.11
N ASN A 394 9.73 31.41 -17.80
CA ASN A 394 9.37 30.91 -16.48
C ASN A 394 10.04 29.56 -16.15
N LEU A 395 10.26 28.70 -17.14
CA LEU A 395 10.98 27.44 -16.95
C LEU A 395 12.45 27.66 -16.54
N LYS A 396 13.10 28.71 -17.05
CA LYS A 396 14.46 29.09 -16.63
C LYS A 396 14.49 29.65 -15.22
N GLU A 397 13.47 30.41 -14.84
CA GLU A 397 13.38 31.07 -13.54
C GLU A 397 13.10 30.10 -12.38
N VAL A 398 12.31 29.03 -12.62
CA VAL A 398 12.08 27.95 -11.65
C VAL A 398 13.40 27.31 -11.19
N LYS A 399 14.38 27.16 -12.09
CA LYS A 399 15.71 26.62 -11.75
C LYS A 399 16.52 27.51 -10.80
N SER A 400 16.07 28.75 -10.56
CA SER A 400 16.74 29.73 -9.71
C SER A 400 15.97 30.11 -8.43
N MET A 401 14.74 29.62 -8.25
CA MET A 401 13.89 29.97 -7.10
C MET A 401 13.50 28.74 -6.26
N GLU A 402 13.48 28.89 -4.93
CA GLU A 402 12.94 27.89 -3.99
C GLU A 402 11.43 28.08 -3.72
N THR A 403 10.61 28.34 -4.74
CA THR A 403 9.16 28.55 -4.57
C THR A 403 8.35 27.30 -4.95
N ASN A 404 7.37 26.94 -4.11
CA ASN A 404 6.53 25.74 -4.31
C ASN A 404 5.51 25.89 -5.45
N PHE A 405 5.09 27.13 -5.76
CA PHE A 405 4.20 27.46 -6.87
C PHE A 405 4.25 28.97 -7.18
N PHE A 406 3.81 29.37 -8.38
CA PHE A 406 3.52 30.78 -8.68
C PHE A 406 2.47 30.93 -9.79
N LEU A 407 1.91 32.13 -9.87
CA LEU A 407 1.02 32.61 -10.95
C LEU A 407 1.65 33.87 -11.53
N LYS A 408 1.89 33.89 -12.84
CA LYS A 408 2.28 35.10 -13.58
C LYS A 408 1.24 35.47 -14.61
N ILE A 409 0.98 36.77 -14.70
CA ILE A 409 0.00 37.36 -15.60
C ILE A 409 0.73 38.40 -16.46
N ASN A 410 0.58 38.30 -17.77
CA ASN A 410 1.17 39.22 -18.74
C ASN A 410 0.10 39.70 -19.72
N HIS A 411 0.20 40.95 -20.14
CA HIS A 411 -0.67 41.54 -21.16
C HIS A 411 0.13 41.87 -22.42
N TYR A 412 -0.37 41.46 -23.58
CA TYR A 412 0.25 41.76 -24.86
C TYR A 412 -0.82 41.84 -25.96
N ASP A 413 -0.86 42.95 -26.70
CA ASP A 413 -1.77 43.15 -27.85
C ASP A 413 -3.25 42.91 -27.49
N GLU A 414 -3.71 43.56 -26.40
CA GLU A 414 -5.05 43.44 -25.81
C GLU A 414 -5.44 42.01 -25.38
N LYS A 415 -4.47 41.08 -25.30
CA LYS A 415 -4.67 39.68 -24.86
C LYS A 415 -4.04 39.44 -23.49
N LEU A 416 -4.65 38.53 -22.74
CA LEU A 416 -4.17 38.11 -21.42
C LEU A 416 -3.42 36.77 -21.54
N PHE A 417 -2.20 36.70 -21.02
CA PHE A 417 -1.41 35.49 -20.91
C PHE A 417 -1.20 35.13 -19.44
N VAL A 418 -1.45 33.87 -19.10
CA VAL A 418 -1.32 33.35 -17.74
C VAL A 418 -0.41 32.13 -17.74
N VAL A 419 0.59 32.14 -16.86
CA VAL A 419 1.47 31.00 -16.60
C VAL A 419 1.39 30.64 -15.13
N VAL A 420 1.06 29.39 -14.83
CA VAL A 420 1.05 28.84 -13.47
C VAL A 420 2.04 27.69 -13.40
N TYR A 421 2.84 27.69 -12.33
CA TYR A 421 3.75 26.60 -12.01
C TYR A 421 3.40 26.00 -10.65
N GLY A 422 3.52 24.68 -10.51
CA GLY A 422 3.48 23.97 -9.23
C GLY A 422 4.31 22.69 -9.22
N ASN A 423 4.88 22.37 -8.06
CA ASN A 423 5.73 21.21 -7.86
C ASN A 423 4.98 19.87 -7.64
N ASP A 424 3.65 19.90 -7.50
CA ASP A 424 2.80 18.72 -7.28
C ASP A 424 1.81 18.51 -8.46
N PRO A 425 1.72 17.30 -9.05
CA PRO A 425 0.82 17.02 -10.18
C PRO A 425 -0.67 17.27 -9.92
N SER A 426 -1.11 17.31 -8.66
CA SER A 426 -2.51 17.59 -8.27
C SER A 426 -2.99 18.99 -8.69
N LEU A 427 -2.08 19.90 -9.07
CA LEU A 427 -2.41 21.22 -9.62
C LEU A 427 -3.36 21.13 -10.83
N ARG A 428 -3.22 20.11 -11.70
CA ARG A 428 -4.13 19.86 -12.84
C ARG A 428 -5.59 19.77 -12.39
N ILE A 429 -5.84 19.12 -11.26
CA ILE A 429 -7.19 18.91 -10.72
C ILE A 429 -7.73 20.22 -10.15
N ALA A 430 -6.90 20.97 -9.41
CA ALA A 430 -7.29 22.25 -8.83
C ALA A 430 -7.72 23.28 -9.89
N LEU A 431 -7.07 23.27 -11.05
CA LEU A 431 -7.37 24.20 -12.14
C LEU A 431 -8.51 23.74 -13.06
N ALA A 432 -9.02 22.51 -12.92
CA ALA A 432 -10.03 21.96 -13.80
C ALA A 432 -11.41 22.67 -13.69
N ASP A 433 -11.82 23.03 -12.47
CA ASP A 433 -13.14 23.64 -12.23
C ASP A 433 -13.23 25.10 -12.71
N PRO A 434 -12.23 25.98 -12.45
CA PRO A 434 -12.16 27.27 -13.10
C PRO A 434 -12.23 27.12 -14.62
N LEU A 435 -11.38 26.26 -15.20
CA LEU A 435 -11.33 26.06 -16.65
C LEU A 435 -12.67 25.63 -17.24
N LYS A 436 -13.38 24.66 -16.63
CA LYS A 436 -14.72 24.22 -17.08
C LYS A 436 -15.77 25.33 -17.06
N THR A 437 -15.66 26.25 -16.10
CA THR A 437 -16.62 27.35 -15.93
C THR A 437 -16.45 28.37 -17.07
N PHE A 438 -15.21 28.70 -17.43
CA PHE A 438 -14.90 29.69 -18.46
C PHE A 438 -14.86 29.10 -19.89
N SER A 439 -14.61 27.80 -20.04
CA SER A 439 -14.62 27.12 -21.35
C SER A 439 -16.03 26.91 -21.94
N ARG A 440 -17.12 27.26 -21.23
CA ARG A 440 -18.47 27.31 -21.81
C ARG A 440 -18.61 28.39 -22.91
N ASN A 441 -17.76 29.41 -22.90
CA ASN A 441 -17.59 30.36 -24.00
C ASN A 441 -16.42 29.90 -24.89
N LEU A 442 -16.64 28.84 -25.67
CA LEU A 442 -15.63 28.09 -26.44
C LEU A 442 -14.74 28.92 -27.40
N GLY A 443 -15.03 30.20 -27.61
CA GLY A 443 -14.40 31.06 -28.63
C GLY A 443 -13.11 31.76 -28.22
N ASP A 444 -12.86 32.06 -26.94
CA ASP A 444 -11.86 33.10 -26.58
C ASP A 444 -10.67 32.62 -25.75
N ILE A 445 -10.64 31.37 -25.27
CA ILE A 445 -9.54 30.85 -24.43
C ILE A 445 -8.80 29.71 -25.13
N ALA A 446 -7.48 29.69 -25.01
CA ALA A 446 -6.63 28.55 -25.37
C ALA A 446 -5.63 28.26 -24.24
N TYR A 447 -5.45 27.00 -23.85
CA TYR A 447 -4.52 26.62 -22.79
C TYR A 447 -3.86 25.27 -23.03
N ASN A 448 -2.75 24.99 -22.34
CA ASN A 448 -2.13 23.67 -22.29
C ASN A 448 -1.54 23.38 -20.90
N PHE A 449 -1.24 22.10 -20.66
CA PHE A 449 -0.50 21.64 -19.48
C PHE A 449 0.76 20.92 -19.94
N VAL A 450 1.92 21.34 -19.43
CA VAL A 450 3.22 20.80 -19.81
C VAL A 450 3.95 20.30 -18.56
N GLU A 451 4.27 19.00 -18.53
CA GLU A 451 5.05 18.39 -17.45
C GLU A 451 6.53 18.44 -17.78
N THR A 452 7.32 18.87 -16.80
CA THR A 452 8.78 18.98 -16.89
C THR A 452 9.41 18.29 -15.68
N THR A 453 10.74 18.15 -15.65
CA THR A 453 11.46 17.57 -14.51
C THR A 453 11.31 18.39 -13.22
N GLU A 454 11.07 19.69 -13.34
CA GLU A 454 10.94 20.60 -12.21
C GLU A 454 9.50 20.64 -11.64
N GLY A 455 8.50 20.32 -12.47
CA GLY A 455 7.09 20.36 -12.08
C GLY A 455 6.14 20.55 -13.25
N LEU A 456 4.89 20.87 -12.92
CA LEU A 456 3.79 21.03 -13.87
C LEU A 456 3.55 22.51 -14.18
N PHE A 457 3.52 22.84 -15.47
CA PHE A 457 3.17 24.17 -15.98
C PHE A 457 1.78 24.16 -16.62
N PHE A 458 0.98 25.17 -16.28
CA PHE A 458 -0.26 25.49 -16.96
C PHE A 458 -0.07 26.82 -17.69
N ASN A 459 -0.26 26.83 -19.01
CA ASN A 459 -0.12 28.02 -19.85
C ASN A 459 -1.46 28.32 -20.51
N CYS A 460 -1.93 29.56 -20.42
CA CYS A 460 -3.24 29.96 -20.91
C CYS A 460 -3.18 31.33 -21.58
N VAL A 461 -3.97 31.52 -22.63
CA VAL A 461 -4.22 32.80 -23.27
C VAL A 461 -5.71 33.05 -23.43
N HIS A 462 -6.14 34.27 -23.10
CA HIS A 462 -7.47 34.80 -23.39
C HIS A 462 -7.35 35.82 -24.53
N LEU A 463 -8.05 35.57 -25.63
CA LEU A 463 -7.93 36.30 -26.89
C LEU A 463 -8.68 37.63 -26.89
N ASN A 464 -9.85 37.71 -26.26
CA ASN A 464 -10.67 38.92 -26.18
C ASN A 464 -11.17 39.16 -24.75
N PRO A 465 -10.29 39.46 -23.78
CA PRO A 465 -10.72 39.67 -22.40
C PRO A 465 -11.52 40.97 -22.28
N ASP A 466 -12.76 40.91 -21.80
CA ASP A 466 -13.45 42.10 -21.30
C ASP A 466 -13.01 42.36 -19.85
N GLY A 467 -12.92 43.64 -19.46
CA GLY A 467 -12.37 44.03 -18.16
C GLY A 467 -13.11 43.47 -16.93
N TYR A 468 -14.32 42.91 -17.11
CA TYR A 468 -15.03 42.18 -16.07
C TYR A 468 -14.65 40.69 -16.08
N THR A 469 -14.77 39.98 -17.21
CA THR A 469 -14.43 38.55 -17.27
C THR A 469 -12.95 38.28 -16.96
N GLU A 470 -12.05 39.17 -17.36
CA GLU A 470 -10.62 39.07 -17.05
C GLU A 470 -10.39 39.01 -15.53
N LYS A 471 -11.02 39.91 -14.78
CA LYS A 471 -10.91 39.98 -13.32
C LYS A 471 -11.51 38.75 -12.65
N VAL A 472 -12.68 38.29 -13.10
CA VAL A 472 -13.33 37.10 -12.55
C VAL A 472 -12.49 35.84 -12.83
N PHE A 473 -11.90 35.74 -14.02
CA PHE A 473 -11.04 34.62 -14.40
C PHE A 473 -9.74 34.58 -13.58
N ILE A 474 -9.05 35.72 -13.44
CA ILE A 474 -7.84 35.83 -12.61
C ILE A 474 -8.17 35.51 -11.15
N GLN A 475 -9.28 36.02 -10.62
CA GLN A 475 -9.70 35.74 -9.24
C GLN A 475 -9.98 34.25 -9.04
N ALA A 476 -10.68 33.59 -9.97
CA ALA A 476 -10.98 32.16 -9.87
C ALA A 476 -9.70 31.31 -9.88
N LEU A 477 -8.68 31.69 -10.68
CA LEU A 477 -7.38 31.03 -10.67
C LEU A 477 -6.62 31.27 -9.36
N GLN A 478 -6.62 32.49 -8.84
CA GLN A 478 -6.00 32.83 -7.56
C GLN A 478 -6.66 32.09 -6.38
N ASP A 479 -7.98 31.98 -6.38
CA ASP A 479 -8.75 31.25 -5.35
C ASP A 479 -8.45 29.75 -5.44
N ALA A 480 -8.43 29.18 -6.64
CA ALA A 480 -8.10 27.77 -6.85
C ALA A 480 -6.68 27.44 -6.39
N LEU A 481 -5.71 28.31 -6.70
CA LEU A 481 -4.31 28.14 -6.27
C LEU A 481 -4.14 28.33 -4.77
N SER A 482 -4.83 29.32 -4.18
CA SER A 482 -4.80 29.55 -2.74
C SER A 482 -5.38 28.35 -2.00
N ASN A 483 -6.54 27.84 -2.43
CA ASN A 483 -7.16 26.64 -1.86
C ASN A 483 -6.30 25.39 -2.05
N TRP A 484 -5.67 25.21 -3.20
CA TRP A 484 -4.76 24.09 -3.46
C TRP A 484 -3.49 24.18 -2.61
N SER A 485 -2.90 25.36 -2.47
CA SER A 485 -1.74 25.59 -1.61
C SER A 485 -2.06 25.40 -0.13
N LEU A 486 -3.25 25.80 0.31
CA LEU A 486 -3.77 25.52 1.65
C LEU A 486 -3.91 24.02 1.86
N LYS A 487 -4.49 23.28 0.90
CA LYS A 487 -4.59 21.81 0.94
C LYS A 487 -3.23 21.10 0.96
N LEU A 488 -2.22 21.66 0.30
CA LEU A 488 -0.85 21.13 0.34
C LEU A 488 -0.16 21.42 1.67
N LYS A 489 -0.38 22.61 2.25
CA LYS A 489 0.03 22.95 3.63
C LYS A 489 -0.77 22.18 4.70
N GLU A 490 -1.95 21.67 4.34
CA GLU A 490 -2.82 20.88 5.19
C GLU A 490 -2.43 19.42 5.31
N LYS A 491 -1.45 18.90 4.55
CA LYS A 491 -1.00 17.51 4.72
C LYS A 491 -0.51 17.28 6.15
N GLN A 492 -1.27 16.51 6.91
CA GLN A 492 -1.03 16.24 8.32
C GLN A 492 -0.01 15.11 8.44
N VAL A 493 1.27 15.46 8.61
CA VAL A 493 2.37 14.48 8.68
C VAL A 493 2.98 14.46 10.08
N LEU A 494 2.81 13.35 10.80
CA LEU A 494 3.44 13.14 12.09
C LEU A 494 4.80 12.45 11.93
N ARG A 495 5.87 13.06 12.44
CA ARG A 495 7.25 12.53 12.39
C ARG A 495 7.69 12.08 13.78
N ILE A 496 7.99 10.80 13.93
CA ILE A 496 8.32 10.16 15.21
C ILE A 496 9.76 9.67 15.17
N ALA A 497 10.55 10.05 16.16
CA ALA A 497 11.88 9.48 16.36
C ALA A 497 11.77 8.04 16.90
N MET A 498 12.46 7.11 16.26
CA MET A 498 12.55 5.71 16.66
C MET A 498 14.00 5.36 16.92
N ASP A 499 14.31 4.82 18.09
CA ASP A 499 15.68 4.47 18.44
C ASP A 499 16.13 3.18 17.75
N TYR A 500 17.41 3.08 17.38
CA TYR A 500 18.02 1.89 16.79
C TYR A 500 17.88 0.66 17.68
N SER A 501 17.83 0.86 19.01
CA SER A 501 17.62 -0.23 19.97
C SER A 501 16.15 -0.69 20.09
N TYR A 502 15.22 0.09 19.52
CA TYR A 502 13.77 -0.11 19.55
C TYR A 502 13.21 -0.32 18.12
N SER A 503 13.81 -1.22 17.35
CA SER A 503 13.31 -1.58 16.02
C SER A 503 12.05 -2.45 16.11
N VAL A 504 11.10 -2.27 15.19
CA VAL A 504 9.95 -3.18 15.04
C VAL A 504 10.45 -4.61 14.79
N LEU A 505 10.27 -5.49 15.78
CA LEU A 505 10.73 -6.88 15.71
C LEU A 505 9.94 -7.69 14.68
N SER A 506 8.63 -7.41 14.56
CA SER A 506 7.79 -8.09 13.58
C SER A 506 6.61 -7.22 13.16
N MET A 507 6.35 -7.23 11.85
CA MET A 507 5.13 -6.68 11.26
C MET A 507 4.04 -7.75 11.11
N ASP A 508 4.22 -8.96 11.65
CA ASP A 508 3.15 -9.96 11.74
C ASP A 508 2.44 -9.79 13.08
N PRO A 509 1.14 -9.45 13.14
CA PRO A 509 0.46 -9.27 14.42
C PRO A 509 0.44 -10.54 15.28
N ARG A 510 0.58 -11.73 14.70
CA ARG A 510 0.66 -13.01 15.44
C ARG A 510 1.99 -13.19 16.21
N ILE A 511 2.99 -12.35 15.92
CA ILE A 511 4.35 -12.41 16.47
C ILE A 511 4.76 -11.08 17.11
N GLY A 512 4.30 -9.94 16.60
CA GLY A 512 4.67 -8.59 17.05
C GLY A 512 3.94 -8.13 18.30
N GLY A 513 4.21 -8.78 19.44
CA GLY A 513 3.57 -8.49 20.71
C GLY A 513 4.29 -7.50 21.64
N GLU A 514 5.59 -7.26 21.43
CA GLU A 514 6.33 -6.30 22.26
C GLU A 514 5.91 -4.85 21.97
N ALA A 515 6.16 -3.94 22.92
CA ALA A 515 5.58 -2.59 22.95
C ALA A 515 5.69 -1.82 21.62
N VAL A 516 6.87 -1.81 20.97
CA VAL A 516 7.09 -1.04 19.74
C VAL A 516 6.33 -1.66 18.57
N SER A 517 6.50 -2.96 18.33
CA SER A 517 5.79 -3.70 17.29
C SER A 517 4.28 -3.58 17.50
N ARG A 518 3.81 -3.73 18.75
CA ARG A 518 2.40 -3.60 19.12
C ARG A 518 1.86 -2.22 18.75
N ASP A 519 2.53 -1.14 19.14
CA ASP A 519 2.03 0.21 18.89
C ASP A 519 2.06 0.58 17.41
N VAL A 520 3.04 0.08 16.64
CA VAL A 520 3.03 0.18 15.17
C VAL A 520 1.89 -0.65 14.56
N LEU A 521 1.69 -1.88 15.02
CA LEU A 521 0.66 -2.78 14.52
C LEU A 521 -0.75 -2.27 14.83
N ARG A 522 -0.96 -1.53 15.93
CA ARG A 522 -2.24 -0.84 16.21
C ARG A 522 -2.62 0.19 15.14
N LEU A 523 -1.64 0.76 14.44
CA LEU A 523 -1.90 1.68 13.33
C LEU A 523 -2.25 0.94 12.03
N LEU A 524 -1.89 -0.35 11.94
CA LEU A 524 -2.08 -1.18 10.75
C LEU A 524 -3.27 -2.14 10.89
N PHE A 525 -3.59 -2.57 12.09
CA PHE A 525 -4.66 -3.54 12.36
C PHE A 525 -5.62 -3.05 13.42
N GLU A 526 -6.90 -3.39 13.24
CA GLU A 526 -7.95 -3.17 14.23
C GLU A 526 -8.57 -4.51 14.63
N GLY A 527 -8.74 -4.73 15.94
CA GLY A 527 -9.34 -5.94 16.51
C GLY A 527 -10.87 -5.87 16.61
N LEU A 528 -11.46 -6.83 17.32
CA LEU A 528 -12.91 -6.87 17.57
C LEU A 528 -13.37 -5.68 18.41
N THR A 529 -12.54 -5.29 19.37
CA THR A 529 -12.73 -4.15 20.28
C THR A 529 -11.55 -3.19 20.17
N ARG A 530 -11.66 -2.02 20.80
CA ARG A 530 -10.57 -1.04 20.97
C ARG A 530 -10.72 -0.29 22.27
N PHE A 531 -9.66 0.38 22.72
CA PHE A 531 -9.77 1.38 23.78
C PHE A 531 -10.24 2.72 23.20
N ASN A 532 -11.10 3.41 23.95
CA ASN A 532 -11.52 4.78 23.66
C ASN A 532 -10.66 5.80 24.42
N GLN A 533 -10.93 7.09 24.20
CA GLN A 533 -10.18 8.20 24.82
C GLN A 533 -10.21 8.20 26.36
N ASN A 534 -11.21 7.55 26.96
CA ASN A 534 -11.34 7.40 28.42
C ASN A 534 -10.65 6.13 28.95
N GLY A 535 -9.93 5.39 28.09
CA GLY A 535 -9.29 4.12 28.45
C GLY A 535 -10.27 2.97 28.66
N GLN A 536 -11.51 3.08 28.18
CA GLN A 536 -12.52 2.04 28.29
C GLN A 536 -12.64 1.25 26.99
N ILE A 537 -13.07 -0.01 27.09
CA ILE A 537 -13.31 -0.85 25.92
C ILE A 537 -14.59 -0.45 25.20
N GLU A 538 -14.49 -0.32 23.89
CA GLU A 538 -15.61 -0.12 22.98
C GLU A 538 -15.55 -1.07 21.78
N ASN A 539 -16.67 -1.16 21.08
CA ASN A 539 -16.85 -1.98 19.89
C ASN A 539 -16.06 -1.38 18.70
N ALA A 540 -15.16 -2.18 18.12
CA ALA A 540 -14.38 -1.80 16.94
C ALA A 540 -14.90 -2.51 15.69
N MET A 541 -14.28 -3.63 15.31
CA MET A 541 -14.80 -4.49 14.24
C MET A 541 -16.09 -5.23 14.62
N ALA A 542 -16.29 -5.52 15.90
CA ALA A 542 -17.57 -5.99 16.38
C ALA A 542 -18.58 -4.83 16.31
N GLU A 543 -19.76 -5.10 15.78
CA GLU A 543 -20.93 -4.23 15.84
C GLU A 543 -21.66 -4.46 17.18
N GLN A 544 -21.84 -5.73 17.53
CA GLN A 544 -22.51 -6.19 18.74
C GLN A 544 -21.70 -7.31 19.39
N ILE A 545 -21.69 -7.33 20.72
CA ILE A 545 -21.05 -8.37 21.53
C ILE A 545 -22.07 -8.85 22.56
N ASP A 546 -22.41 -10.13 22.48
CA ASP A 546 -23.27 -10.79 23.47
C ASP A 546 -22.38 -11.65 24.39
N VAL A 547 -22.47 -11.44 25.70
CA VAL A 547 -21.67 -12.15 26.72
C VAL A 547 -22.61 -12.93 27.62
N SER A 548 -22.30 -14.22 27.86
CA SER A 548 -23.07 -15.05 28.77
C SER A 548 -22.94 -14.59 30.23
N SER A 549 -23.93 -14.93 31.06
CA SER A 549 -23.95 -14.54 32.48
C SER A 549 -22.82 -15.16 33.30
N ASP A 550 -22.21 -16.25 32.85
CA ASP A 550 -21.06 -16.91 33.48
C ASP A 550 -19.71 -16.46 32.90
N LEU A 551 -19.70 -15.50 31.95
CA LEU A 551 -18.51 -15.00 31.26
C LEU A 551 -17.71 -16.09 30.51
N LEU A 552 -18.35 -17.19 30.13
CA LEU A 552 -17.72 -18.29 29.39
C LEU A 552 -17.96 -18.22 27.88
N GLU A 553 -19.04 -17.59 27.41
CA GLU A 553 -19.36 -17.50 25.99
C GLU A 553 -19.45 -16.04 25.53
N TYR A 554 -18.73 -15.74 24.44
CA TYR A 554 -18.71 -14.44 23.79
C TYR A 554 -19.10 -14.61 22.33
N THR A 555 -20.15 -13.91 21.90
CA THR A 555 -20.58 -13.90 20.50
C THR A 555 -20.39 -12.51 19.91
N PHE A 556 -19.52 -12.41 18.91
CA PHE A 556 -19.19 -11.18 18.21
C PHE A 556 -19.88 -11.16 16.85
N ARG A 557 -20.75 -10.18 16.63
CA ARG A 557 -21.30 -9.87 15.31
C ARG A 557 -20.45 -8.78 14.68
N LEU A 558 -19.83 -9.06 13.54
CA LEU A 558 -18.90 -8.16 12.86
C LEU A 558 -19.64 -7.12 12.01
N ARG A 559 -19.04 -5.93 11.91
CA ARG A 559 -19.41 -4.87 10.96
C ARG A 559 -19.06 -5.28 9.53
N THR A 560 -19.68 -4.63 8.53
CA THR A 560 -19.20 -4.71 7.14
C THR A 560 -17.93 -3.87 7.02
N THR A 561 -16.75 -4.50 6.95
CA THR A 561 -15.47 -3.81 6.80
C THR A 561 -14.59 -4.48 5.76
N PHE A 562 -13.54 -3.77 5.33
CA PHE A 562 -12.69 -4.19 4.23
C PHE A 562 -11.21 -4.11 4.62
N TRP A 563 -10.43 -5.01 4.06
CA TRP A 563 -8.98 -4.88 3.98
C TRP A 563 -8.59 -3.68 3.12
N ASN A 564 -7.36 -3.19 3.25
CA ASN A 564 -6.81 -2.11 2.42
C ASN A 564 -6.76 -2.39 0.90
N ASN A 565 -7.03 -3.62 0.47
CA ASN A 565 -7.21 -4.01 -0.93
C ASN A 565 -8.70 -4.05 -1.36
N GLY A 566 -9.63 -3.63 -0.50
CA GLY A 566 -11.08 -3.64 -0.75
C GLY A 566 -11.77 -5.00 -0.58
N SER A 567 -11.04 -6.08 -0.25
CA SER A 567 -11.66 -7.38 0.05
C SER A 567 -12.39 -7.36 1.40
N PRO A 568 -13.53 -8.06 1.56
CA PRO A 568 -14.28 -8.07 2.80
C PRO A 568 -13.53 -8.81 3.91
N ILE A 569 -13.68 -8.34 5.15
CA ILE A 569 -13.20 -9.05 6.34
C ILE A 569 -14.35 -9.89 6.92
N THR A 570 -14.07 -11.14 7.26
CA THR A 570 -15.05 -12.12 7.73
C THR A 570 -14.64 -12.75 9.06
N ALA A 571 -15.58 -13.40 9.75
CA ALA A 571 -15.32 -14.14 10.98
C ALA A 571 -14.30 -15.27 10.78
N HIS A 572 -14.22 -15.84 9.58
CA HIS A 572 -13.19 -16.81 9.21
C HIS A 572 -11.76 -16.24 9.23
N ASP A 573 -11.55 -14.94 9.05
CA ASP A 573 -10.21 -14.34 9.11
C ASP A 573 -9.69 -14.25 10.55
N PHE A 574 -10.58 -14.04 11.52
CA PHE A 574 -10.27 -14.14 12.95
C PHE A 574 -10.02 -15.59 13.38
N GLU A 575 -10.94 -16.50 13.01
CA GLU A 575 -10.78 -17.92 13.28
C GLU A 575 -9.45 -18.45 12.74
N TYR A 576 -9.13 -18.12 11.49
CA TYR A 576 -7.87 -18.50 10.85
C TYR A 576 -6.66 -17.95 11.62
N ALA A 577 -6.65 -16.67 11.97
CA ALA A 577 -5.55 -16.03 12.68
C ALA A 577 -5.30 -16.69 14.05
N TRP A 578 -6.36 -16.85 14.84
CA TRP A 578 -6.25 -17.37 16.21
C TRP A 578 -5.92 -18.87 16.22
N LYS A 579 -6.53 -19.67 15.34
CA LYS A 579 -6.15 -21.09 15.20
C LYS A 579 -4.74 -21.27 14.65
N THR A 580 -4.23 -20.32 13.87
CA THR A 580 -2.82 -20.35 13.42
C THR A 580 -1.87 -20.08 14.58
N ILE A 581 -2.16 -19.11 15.45
CA ILE A 581 -1.38 -18.86 16.68
C ILE A 581 -1.32 -20.13 17.54
N LEU A 582 -2.45 -20.82 17.66
CA LEU A 582 -2.62 -22.05 18.45
C LEU A 582 -2.13 -23.32 17.74
N SER A 583 -1.61 -23.24 16.52
CA SER A 583 -1.00 -24.39 15.85
C SER A 583 0.36 -24.71 16.49
N PRO A 584 0.69 -25.99 16.73
CA PRO A 584 2.01 -26.41 17.20
C PRO A 584 3.16 -26.00 16.25
N GLN A 585 2.87 -25.90 14.95
CA GLN A 585 3.86 -25.58 13.92
C GLN A 585 4.20 -24.09 13.88
N PHE A 586 3.29 -23.20 14.30
CA PHE A 586 3.50 -21.76 14.27
C PHE A 586 4.30 -21.29 15.49
N LYS A 587 5.46 -20.68 15.28
CA LYS A 587 6.32 -20.23 16.39
C LYS A 587 5.95 -18.80 16.80
N THR A 588 5.44 -18.64 18.01
CA THR A 588 5.16 -17.33 18.61
C THR A 588 5.36 -17.41 20.12
N SER A 589 5.96 -16.36 20.69
CA SER A 589 6.14 -16.23 22.15
C SER A 589 4.85 -15.81 22.87
N PHE A 590 3.79 -15.52 22.12
CA PHE A 590 2.56 -14.91 22.63
C PHE A 590 1.34 -15.86 22.57
N GLY A 591 1.54 -17.14 22.24
CA GLY A 591 0.45 -18.12 22.13
C GLY A 591 -0.32 -18.33 23.44
N HIS A 592 0.35 -18.19 24.58
CA HIS A 592 -0.24 -18.34 25.92
C HIS A 592 -1.36 -17.33 26.21
N TYR A 593 -1.37 -16.17 25.54
CA TYR A 593 -2.48 -15.22 25.68
C TYR A 593 -3.81 -15.76 25.17
N PHE A 594 -3.82 -16.82 24.36
CA PHE A 594 -5.04 -17.48 23.86
C PHE A 594 -5.46 -18.69 24.70
N TYR A 595 -4.65 -19.12 25.67
CA TYR A 595 -4.95 -20.31 26.49
C TYR A 595 -6.22 -20.24 27.33
N PRO A 596 -6.76 -19.05 27.69
CA PRO A 596 -8.07 -19.02 28.32
C PRO A 596 -9.22 -19.47 27.42
N ILE A 597 -9.02 -19.55 26.10
CA ILE A 597 -9.99 -20.13 25.17
C ILE A 597 -10.02 -21.64 25.36
N LYS A 598 -11.22 -22.22 25.38
CA LYS A 598 -11.42 -23.66 25.60
C LYS A 598 -10.55 -24.49 24.66
N ASN A 599 -9.84 -25.49 25.21
CA ASN A 599 -8.91 -26.39 24.51
C ASN A 599 -7.69 -25.71 23.80
N ALA A 600 -7.50 -24.39 23.91
CA ALA A 600 -6.48 -23.68 23.14
C ALA A 600 -5.05 -24.13 23.48
N LYS A 601 -4.73 -24.29 24.77
CA LYS A 601 -3.43 -24.79 25.21
C LYS A 601 -3.15 -26.20 24.72
N LEU A 602 -4.12 -27.10 24.85
CA LEU A 602 -4.00 -28.48 24.38
C LEU A 602 -3.76 -28.53 22.86
N ALA A 603 -4.39 -27.63 22.09
CA ALA A 603 -4.15 -27.51 20.66
C ALA A 603 -2.74 -27.03 20.35
N LYS A 604 -2.22 -26.05 21.11
CA LYS A 604 -0.84 -25.55 20.98
C LYS A 604 0.21 -26.61 21.29
N GLU A 605 -0.08 -27.48 22.25
CA GLU A 605 0.75 -28.64 22.62
C GLU A 605 0.58 -29.84 21.66
N GLY A 606 -0.35 -29.77 20.70
CA GLY A 606 -0.62 -30.84 19.74
C GLY A 606 -1.39 -32.03 20.33
N LYS A 607 -2.02 -31.87 21.50
CA LYS A 607 -2.78 -32.92 22.20
C LYS A 607 -4.23 -33.07 21.69
N VAL A 608 -4.80 -32.00 21.12
CA VAL A 608 -6.14 -32.00 20.51
C VAL A 608 -6.10 -31.30 19.14
N SER A 609 -7.14 -31.47 18.33
CA SER A 609 -7.22 -30.80 17.04
C SER A 609 -7.51 -29.31 17.21
N LYS A 610 -7.01 -28.47 16.30
CA LYS A 610 -7.39 -27.04 16.24
C LYS A 610 -8.89 -26.81 16.04
N ASN A 611 -9.60 -27.83 15.55
CA ASN A 611 -11.06 -27.79 15.37
C ASN A 611 -11.82 -27.95 16.70
N ASP A 612 -11.19 -28.51 17.73
CA ASP A 612 -11.78 -28.70 19.05
C ASP A 612 -11.60 -27.46 19.95
N VAL A 613 -10.85 -26.46 19.49
CA VAL A 613 -10.66 -25.18 20.16
C VAL A 613 -11.99 -24.42 20.15
N GLY A 614 -12.33 -23.75 21.26
CA GLY A 614 -13.54 -22.95 21.45
C GLY A 614 -13.61 -21.68 20.61
N ILE A 615 -13.35 -21.76 19.30
CA ILE A 615 -13.47 -20.69 18.30
C ILE A 615 -14.29 -21.25 17.14
N GLN A 616 -15.49 -20.72 16.99
CA GLN A 616 -16.47 -21.18 16.01
C GLN A 616 -16.99 -20.02 15.17
N VAL A 617 -16.98 -20.19 13.86
CA VAL A 617 -17.68 -19.30 12.94
C VAL A 617 -19.10 -19.83 12.74
N ILE A 618 -20.10 -19.04 13.15
CA ILE A 618 -21.52 -19.38 12.96
C ILE A 618 -21.96 -19.04 11.53
N ASP A 619 -21.50 -17.89 11.04
CA ASP A 619 -21.68 -17.40 9.67
C ASP A 619 -20.55 -16.40 9.33
N GLU A 620 -20.51 -15.86 8.10
CA GLU A 620 -19.44 -14.96 7.64
C GLU A 620 -19.18 -13.75 8.55
N ARG A 621 -20.14 -13.36 9.39
CA ARG A 621 -20.07 -12.19 10.27
C ARG A 621 -20.23 -12.52 11.75
N THR A 622 -20.41 -13.78 12.13
CA THR A 622 -20.65 -14.14 13.53
C THR A 622 -19.57 -15.09 14.02
N LEU A 623 -18.74 -14.60 14.94
CA LEU A 623 -17.70 -15.37 15.63
C LEU A 623 -18.15 -15.67 17.07
N LYS A 624 -18.23 -16.96 17.43
CA LYS A 624 -18.48 -17.41 18.80
C LYS A 624 -17.17 -17.92 19.42
N VAL A 625 -16.88 -17.47 20.63
CA VAL A 625 -15.71 -17.87 21.42
C VAL A 625 -16.17 -18.41 22.75
N THR A 626 -15.66 -19.59 23.12
CA THR A 626 -15.92 -20.24 24.41
C THR A 626 -14.62 -20.31 25.21
N LEU A 627 -14.65 -19.81 26.44
CA LEU A 627 -13.52 -19.83 27.36
C LEU A 627 -13.55 -21.08 28.24
N GLU A 628 -12.37 -21.49 28.72
CA GLU A 628 -12.20 -22.59 29.69
C GLU A 628 -12.63 -22.15 31.11
N ARG A 629 -12.46 -20.85 31.41
CA ARG A 629 -12.84 -20.20 32.67
C ARG A 629 -13.22 -18.74 32.45
N PRO A 630 -13.93 -18.11 33.38
CA PRO A 630 -14.27 -16.69 33.29
C PRO A 630 -13.02 -15.80 33.20
N ILE A 631 -12.95 -14.91 32.21
CA ILE A 631 -11.87 -13.92 32.08
C ILE A 631 -12.49 -12.52 31.96
N PRO A 632 -12.63 -11.78 33.08
CA PRO A 632 -13.30 -10.47 33.10
C PRO A 632 -12.71 -9.44 32.11
N TYR A 633 -11.42 -9.56 31.79
CA TYR A 633 -10.70 -8.68 30.88
C TYR A 633 -10.61 -9.20 29.43
N PHE A 634 -11.36 -10.25 29.04
CA PHE A 634 -11.24 -10.85 27.71
C PHE A 634 -11.47 -9.84 26.58
N LEU A 635 -12.44 -8.94 26.73
CA LEU A 635 -12.70 -7.88 25.73
C LEU A 635 -11.56 -6.85 25.63
N GLN A 636 -10.73 -6.70 26.68
CA GLN A 636 -9.50 -5.91 26.57
C GLN A 636 -8.44 -6.64 25.75
N MET A 637 -8.38 -7.96 25.84
CA MET A 637 -7.46 -8.78 25.04
C MET A 637 -7.78 -8.67 23.56
N THR A 638 -9.06 -8.69 23.19
CA THR A 638 -9.50 -8.57 21.79
C THR A 638 -9.26 -7.19 21.15
N ALA A 639 -8.78 -6.22 21.94
CA ALA A 639 -8.34 -4.91 21.47
C ALA A 639 -6.85 -4.86 21.11
N HIS A 640 -6.09 -5.92 21.42
CA HIS A 640 -4.67 -6.00 21.05
C HIS A 640 -4.48 -6.44 19.61
N PRO A 641 -3.44 -5.94 18.90
CA PRO A 641 -3.15 -6.35 17.53
C PRO A 641 -2.99 -7.86 17.34
N ILE A 642 -2.51 -8.59 18.35
CA ILE A 642 -2.38 -10.05 18.26
C ILE A 642 -3.72 -10.77 18.08
N TYR A 643 -4.81 -10.15 18.52
CA TYR A 643 -6.19 -10.63 18.34
C TYR A 643 -6.84 -10.13 17.04
N SER A 644 -6.14 -9.32 16.24
CA SER A 644 -6.63 -8.85 14.93
C SER A 644 -6.74 -9.98 13.91
N PRO A 645 -7.58 -9.81 12.87
CA PRO A 645 -7.70 -10.81 11.82
C PRO A 645 -6.43 -10.85 10.97
N ILE A 646 -6.24 -11.95 10.23
CA ILE A 646 -5.23 -12.06 9.18
C ILE A 646 -5.92 -12.39 7.86
N HIS A 647 -5.51 -11.74 6.78
CA HIS A 647 -6.06 -12.00 5.46
C HIS A 647 -5.65 -13.42 4.97
N ARG A 648 -6.52 -14.41 5.20
CA ARG A 648 -6.24 -15.84 5.00
C ARG A 648 -5.64 -16.19 3.64
N PHE A 649 -6.16 -15.59 2.56
CA PHE A 649 -5.66 -15.84 1.20
C PHE A 649 -4.26 -15.28 0.96
N ILE A 650 -3.96 -14.08 1.47
CA ILE A 650 -2.63 -13.47 1.34
C ILE A 650 -1.63 -14.24 2.20
N ASP A 651 -2.01 -14.65 3.40
CA ASP A 651 -1.14 -15.46 4.25
C ASP A 651 -0.80 -16.82 3.64
N THR A 652 -1.78 -17.46 2.98
CA THR A 652 -1.57 -18.76 2.31
C THR A 652 -0.75 -18.61 1.02
N GLN A 653 -1.04 -17.60 0.19
CA GLN A 653 -0.37 -17.40 -1.10
C GLN A 653 1.01 -16.74 -0.96
N TYR A 654 1.18 -15.88 0.05
CA TYR A 654 2.36 -15.04 0.26
C TYR A 654 2.76 -15.04 1.74
N PRO A 655 3.14 -16.19 2.35
CA PRO A 655 3.40 -16.30 3.79
C PRO A 655 4.55 -15.40 4.30
N GLN A 656 5.35 -14.85 3.39
CA GLN A 656 6.41 -13.88 3.69
C GLN A 656 5.92 -12.42 3.71
N TRP A 657 4.62 -12.16 3.51
CA TRP A 657 4.05 -10.80 3.51
C TRP A 657 4.44 -9.93 4.72
N PRO A 658 4.63 -10.45 5.96
CA PRO A 658 5.03 -9.61 7.07
C PRO A 658 6.47 -9.12 6.95
N TYR A 659 7.31 -9.87 6.25
CA TYR A 659 8.74 -9.59 6.09
C TYR A 659 9.07 -8.98 4.72
N GLN A 660 8.13 -9.05 3.79
CA GLN A 660 8.26 -8.63 2.40
C GLN A 660 6.95 -8.00 1.97
N CYS A 661 6.86 -6.66 1.91
CA CYS A 661 6.18 -5.91 0.83
C CYS A 661 5.78 -4.50 1.26
N GLU A 662 6.13 -3.53 0.42
CA GLU A 662 5.56 -2.18 0.36
C GLU A 662 4.26 -2.11 -0.46
N LYS A 663 3.91 -3.18 -1.22
CA LYS A 663 2.79 -3.17 -2.19
C LYS A 663 1.66 -4.17 -1.93
N ASN A 664 1.81 -5.12 -0.99
CA ASN A 664 0.83 -6.19 -0.75
C ASN A 664 0.64 -6.50 0.75
N TYR A 665 0.95 -5.55 1.63
CA TYR A 665 0.79 -5.77 3.08
C TYR A 665 -0.71 -5.67 3.44
N PRO A 666 -1.37 -6.77 3.87
CA PRO A 666 -2.78 -6.75 4.24
C PRO A 666 -2.93 -6.03 5.57
N CYS A 667 -3.80 -5.02 5.61
CA CYS A 667 -4.06 -4.28 6.84
C CYS A 667 -5.51 -3.78 6.86
N ASN A 668 -6.09 -3.67 8.06
CA ASN A 668 -7.49 -3.24 8.26
C ASN A 668 -7.63 -2.05 9.24
N GLY A 669 -6.51 -1.51 9.71
CA GLY A 669 -6.44 -0.37 10.61
C GLY A 669 -6.42 0.99 9.90
N PRO A 670 -6.24 2.08 10.66
CA PRO A 670 -6.33 3.46 10.17
C PRO A 670 -5.25 3.85 9.16
N PHE A 671 -4.12 3.16 9.16
CA PHE A 671 -3.03 3.37 8.21
C PHE A 671 -2.66 2.06 7.49
N GLN A 672 -1.92 2.23 6.41
CA GLN A 672 -1.32 1.16 5.62
C GLN A 672 0.16 1.43 5.39
N LEU A 673 0.94 0.36 5.22
CA LEU A 673 2.37 0.43 5.02
C LEU A 673 2.72 0.96 3.62
N LYS A 674 3.57 2.00 3.53
CA LYS A 674 4.03 2.56 2.24
C LYS A 674 5.49 2.24 1.93
N LEU A 675 6.38 2.32 2.92
CA LEU A 675 7.81 2.05 2.76
C LEU A 675 8.33 1.42 4.05
N ASN A 676 9.06 0.32 3.94
CA ASN A 676 9.79 -0.28 5.07
C ASN A 676 11.21 -0.59 4.61
N GLN A 677 12.08 0.41 4.67
CA GLN A 677 13.51 0.22 4.45
C GLN A 677 14.21 0.28 5.81
N GLN A 678 14.84 -0.83 6.21
CA GLN A 678 15.51 -0.97 7.51
C GLN A 678 16.54 0.13 7.81
N SER A 679 17.03 0.85 6.80
CA SER A 679 17.98 1.96 6.92
C SER A 679 17.39 3.38 6.81
N GLN A 680 16.11 3.53 6.41
CA GLN A 680 15.47 4.84 6.20
C GLN A 680 14.24 5.07 7.11
N GLY A 681 13.82 4.06 7.87
CA GLY A 681 12.67 4.14 8.78
C GLY A 681 11.37 3.56 8.20
N LEU A 682 10.27 3.73 8.95
CA LEU A 682 8.95 3.16 8.63
C LEU A 682 7.99 4.27 8.20
N GLN A 683 7.30 4.11 7.06
CA GLN A 683 6.30 5.07 6.58
C GLN A 683 4.92 4.45 6.49
N LEU A 684 3.97 5.05 7.18
CA LEU A 684 2.56 4.69 7.17
C LEU A 684 1.76 5.81 6.49
N VAL A 685 0.81 5.46 5.64
CA VAL A 685 -0.12 6.42 5.01
C VAL A 685 -1.55 6.05 5.34
N LYS A 686 -2.43 7.05 5.37
CA LYS A 686 -3.85 6.85 5.68
C LYS A 686 -4.44 5.73 4.82
N ASN A 687 -5.19 4.82 5.46
CA ASN A 687 -5.90 3.74 4.80
C ASN A 687 -7.31 4.23 4.40
N PRO A 688 -7.60 4.40 3.10
CA PRO A 688 -8.92 4.87 2.66
C PRO A 688 -10.03 3.84 2.87
N TYR A 689 -9.71 2.55 3.01
CA TYR A 689 -10.67 1.47 3.25
C TYR A 689 -11.00 1.25 4.74
N TYR A 690 -10.30 1.96 5.64
CA TYR A 690 -10.59 1.88 7.06
C TYR A 690 -12.00 2.39 7.36
N ARG A 691 -12.76 1.65 8.18
CA ARG A 691 -14.17 1.95 8.47
C ARG A 691 -14.42 3.38 9.00
N ASN A 692 -13.45 3.93 9.74
CA ASN A 692 -13.52 5.27 10.32
C ASN A 692 -12.51 6.22 9.65
N ALA A 693 -12.15 6.00 8.38
CA ALA A 693 -11.17 6.82 7.65
C ALA A 693 -11.51 8.32 7.64
N GLN A 694 -12.79 8.68 7.73
CA GLN A 694 -13.23 10.08 7.80
C GLN A 694 -12.78 10.80 9.09
N GLN A 695 -12.62 10.07 10.19
CA GLN A 695 -12.17 10.63 11.48
C GLN A 695 -10.64 10.67 11.61
N VAL A 696 -9.90 9.99 10.71
CA VAL A 696 -8.43 10.00 10.70
C VAL A 696 -7.94 11.28 10.03
N SER A 697 -7.36 12.19 10.82
CA SER A 697 -6.88 13.48 10.32
C SER A 697 -5.48 13.42 9.69
N LEU A 698 -4.59 12.55 10.18
CA LEU A 698 -3.25 12.41 9.61
C LEU A 698 -3.29 11.74 8.23
N ASP A 699 -2.52 12.30 7.30
CA ASP A 699 -2.29 11.69 5.99
C ASP A 699 -1.15 10.67 6.04
N LYS A 700 -0.17 10.91 6.91
CA LYS A 700 1.07 10.12 7.00
C LYS A 700 1.66 10.12 8.40
N ILE A 701 2.23 8.99 8.79
CA ILE A 701 3.14 8.87 9.94
C ILE A 701 4.50 8.38 9.44
N THR A 702 5.58 9.05 9.85
CA THR A 702 6.95 8.67 9.48
C THR A 702 7.76 8.41 10.74
N PHE A 703 8.19 7.17 10.93
CA PHE A 703 9.16 6.80 11.97
C PHE A 703 10.57 6.90 11.41
N ILE A 704 11.41 7.70 12.03
CA ILE A 704 12.78 7.99 11.58
C ILE A 704 13.75 7.38 12.58
N GLN A 705 14.67 6.54 12.09
CA GLN A 705 15.67 5.92 12.95
C GLN A 705 16.75 6.92 13.38
N MET A 706 16.96 7.05 14.69
CA MET A 706 17.94 7.98 15.26
C MET A 706 18.25 7.63 16.71
N SER A 707 19.47 7.92 17.18
CA SER A 707 19.78 7.75 18.61
C SER A 707 19.02 8.78 19.46
N PRO A 708 18.82 8.54 20.77
CA PRO A 708 18.09 9.49 21.63
C PRO A 708 18.69 10.92 21.63
N ALA A 709 20.01 11.05 21.49
CA ALA A 709 20.68 12.34 21.37
C ALA A 709 20.41 13.03 20.01
N GLN A 710 20.43 12.27 18.92
CA GLN A 710 20.05 12.76 17.58
C GLN A 710 18.59 13.20 17.55
N ALA A 711 17.69 12.44 18.17
CA ALA A 711 16.28 12.76 18.27
C ALA A 711 16.02 14.11 18.93
N MET A 712 16.74 14.42 20.01
CA MET A 712 16.61 15.73 20.66
C MET A 712 17.07 16.88 19.80
N MET A 713 18.20 16.73 19.10
CA MET A 713 18.66 17.75 18.16
C MET A 713 17.69 17.93 16.99
N ALA A 714 17.14 16.85 16.45
CA ALA A 714 16.14 16.87 15.39
C ALA A 714 14.83 17.54 15.88
N LEU A 715 14.41 17.27 17.12
CA LEU A 715 13.24 17.92 17.72
C LEU A 715 13.48 19.44 17.82
N GLN A 716 14.65 19.87 18.32
CA GLN A 716 15.02 21.29 18.39
C GLN A 716 15.01 21.98 17.02
N ARG A 717 15.42 21.28 15.96
CA ARG A 717 15.41 21.77 14.57
C ARG A 717 14.05 21.63 13.86
N ASN A 718 13.02 21.15 14.56
CA ASN A 718 11.70 20.89 13.99
C ASN A 718 11.69 19.86 12.85
N GLU A 719 12.64 18.92 12.86
CA GLU A 719 12.76 17.81 11.92
C GLU A 719 11.90 16.59 12.36
N VAL A 720 11.62 16.46 13.67
CA VAL A 720 10.70 15.48 14.25
C VAL A 720 9.69 16.15 15.19
N ASP A 721 8.55 15.50 15.40
CA ASP A 721 7.43 16.00 16.20
C ASP A 721 7.28 15.26 17.54
N TRP A 722 7.80 14.03 17.62
CA TRP A 722 7.70 13.16 18.79
C TRP A 722 9.03 12.44 19.08
N VAL A 723 9.49 12.49 20.32
CA VAL A 723 10.67 11.75 20.80
C VAL A 723 10.40 11.07 22.14
N GLY A 724 11.11 9.97 22.42
CA GLY A 724 10.98 9.20 23.66
C GLY A 724 10.00 8.03 23.55
N SER A 725 9.58 7.48 24.69
CA SER A 725 8.80 6.25 24.74
C SER A 725 7.44 6.37 24.03
N PRO A 726 6.90 5.30 23.45
CA PRO A 726 7.43 3.93 23.39
C PRO A 726 8.44 3.71 22.25
N PHE A 727 8.55 4.64 21.31
CA PHE A 727 9.32 4.46 20.07
C PHE A 727 10.83 4.76 20.23
N GLY A 728 11.20 5.59 21.21
CA GLY A 728 12.58 5.99 21.48
C GLY A 728 13.06 5.66 22.89
N GLY A 729 14.37 5.48 23.01
CA GLY A 729 15.04 5.33 24.30
C GLY A 729 15.09 6.63 25.10
N TRP A 730 15.35 6.51 26.40
CA TRP A 730 15.47 7.67 27.29
C TRP A 730 16.80 8.42 27.10
N HIS A 731 16.80 9.73 27.32
CA HIS A 731 17.98 10.60 27.30
C HIS A 731 17.96 11.59 28.48
N LEU A 732 19.14 11.94 29.04
CA LEU A 732 19.28 12.87 30.19
C LEU A 732 18.58 14.21 30.00
N SER A 733 18.57 14.74 28.77
CA SER A 733 17.89 15.99 28.45
C SER A 733 16.36 15.90 28.51
N TYR A 734 15.77 14.72 28.71
CA TYR A 734 14.32 14.56 28.90
C TYR A 734 13.86 15.01 30.29
N ASN A 735 14.76 15.01 31.29
CA ASN A 735 14.44 15.42 32.65
C ASN A 735 14.43 16.94 32.85
N SER A 736 15.06 17.71 31.95
CA SER A 736 14.88 19.17 31.95
C SER A 736 13.50 19.47 31.38
N GLN A 737 12.52 19.73 32.25
CA GLN A 737 11.23 20.28 31.82
C GLN A 737 11.48 21.42 30.81
N SER A 738 11.01 21.23 29.57
CA SER A 738 10.97 22.22 28.49
C SER A 738 12.26 23.01 28.23
N SER A 739 13.26 22.41 27.56
CA SER A 739 14.31 23.19 26.88
C SER A 739 14.03 23.41 25.39
N VAL A 740 12.97 22.80 24.85
CA VAL A 740 12.58 22.95 23.43
C VAL A 740 11.32 23.78 23.32
N GLU A 741 11.45 24.99 22.80
CA GLU A 741 10.34 25.90 22.52
C GLU A 741 9.31 25.24 21.59
N GLY A 742 8.02 25.37 21.93
CA GLY A 742 6.91 24.75 21.19
C GLY A 742 6.80 23.22 21.36
N ALA A 743 7.36 22.65 22.42
CA ALA A 743 7.20 21.24 22.76
C ALA A 743 6.90 21.04 24.25
N ARG A 744 6.13 20.00 24.56
CA ARG A 744 5.73 19.63 25.93
C ARG A 744 6.15 18.21 26.25
N THR A 745 6.48 17.97 27.51
CA THR A 745 6.71 16.63 28.04
C THR A 745 5.37 15.96 28.36
N VAL A 746 5.17 14.76 27.84
CA VAL A 746 4.01 13.91 28.14
C VAL A 746 4.51 12.72 28.94
N THR A 747 3.95 12.53 30.13
CA THR A 747 4.30 11.41 31.00
C THR A 747 3.07 10.55 31.23
N ILE A 748 3.17 9.26 30.94
CA ILE A 748 2.20 8.25 31.39
C ILE A 748 2.77 7.64 32.68
N PRO A 749 2.18 7.91 33.85
CA PRO A 749 2.65 7.33 35.11
C PRO A 749 2.42 5.82 35.13
N ASP A 750 3.26 5.11 35.88
CA ASP A 750 3.04 3.72 36.30
C ASP A 750 2.67 2.74 35.18
N VAL A 751 3.48 2.71 34.12
CA VAL A 751 3.30 1.82 32.96
C VAL A 751 3.89 0.43 33.21
N SER A 752 4.95 0.36 34.01
CA SER A 752 5.54 -0.89 34.45
C SER A 752 5.96 -0.81 35.90
N VAL A 753 6.03 -1.97 36.55
CA VAL A 753 6.50 -2.11 37.93
C VAL A 753 7.73 -3.01 37.94
N CYS A 754 8.80 -2.56 38.60
CA CYS A 754 10.00 -3.37 38.79
C CYS A 754 9.84 -4.22 40.04
N TRP A 755 10.00 -5.53 39.89
CA TRP A 755 9.96 -6.49 40.99
C TRP A 755 11.33 -7.12 41.21
N LEU A 756 11.64 -7.33 42.49
CA LEU A 756 12.67 -8.27 42.92
C LEU A 756 12.03 -9.66 43.04
N TRP A 757 12.44 -10.58 42.18
CA TRP A 757 11.99 -11.96 42.17
C TRP A 757 12.86 -12.80 43.09
N LEU A 758 12.24 -13.55 44.00
CA LEU A 758 12.91 -14.49 44.89
C LEU A 758 12.56 -15.92 44.47
N ASN A 759 13.56 -16.73 44.14
CA ASN A 759 13.31 -18.11 43.71
C ASN A 759 13.10 -19.03 44.92
N THR A 760 11.86 -19.47 45.16
CA THR A 760 11.52 -20.36 46.29
C THR A 760 11.97 -21.81 46.09
N PHE A 761 12.49 -22.21 44.94
CA PHE A 761 13.20 -23.49 44.80
C PHE A 761 14.60 -23.45 45.41
N CYS A 762 15.20 -22.27 45.56
CA CYS A 762 16.46 -22.12 46.27
C CYS A 762 16.25 -22.39 47.78
N PRO A 763 17.02 -23.28 48.43
CA PRO A 763 16.84 -23.63 49.84
C PRO A 763 16.75 -22.43 50.79
N SER A 764 17.56 -21.39 50.56
CA SER A 764 17.53 -20.17 51.39
C SER A 764 16.19 -19.45 51.30
N PHE A 765 15.64 -19.26 50.09
CA PHE A 765 14.40 -18.52 49.86
C PHE A 765 13.13 -19.36 50.06
N GLN A 766 13.23 -20.62 50.48
CA GLN A 766 12.08 -21.37 51.02
C GLN A 766 11.61 -20.77 52.35
N ASN A 767 12.53 -20.25 53.17
CA ASN A 767 12.19 -19.62 54.44
C ASN A 767 11.46 -18.28 54.22
N ARG A 768 10.22 -18.18 54.71
CA ARG A 768 9.39 -16.97 54.58
C ARG A 768 9.97 -15.77 55.32
N LYS A 769 10.52 -15.95 56.51
CA LYS A 769 11.11 -14.85 57.30
C LYS A 769 12.32 -14.25 56.59
N LEU A 770 13.10 -15.07 55.90
CA LEU A 770 14.20 -14.57 55.07
C LEU A 770 13.67 -13.64 53.96
N ARG A 771 12.63 -14.07 53.24
CA ARG A 771 12.01 -13.22 52.19
C ARG A 771 11.47 -11.90 52.77
N GLN A 772 10.83 -11.95 53.94
CA GLN A 772 10.35 -10.76 54.66
C GLN A 772 11.51 -9.85 55.08
N ALA A 773 12.60 -10.40 55.62
CA ALA A 773 13.80 -9.65 55.98
C ALA A 773 14.34 -8.84 54.79
N PHE A 774 14.49 -9.49 53.63
CA PHE A 774 14.90 -8.83 52.40
C PHE A 774 13.94 -7.70 51.98
N SER A 775 12.63 -7.85 52.18
CA SER A 775 11.66 -6.78 51.89
C SER A 775 11.84 -5.55 52.79
N TYR A 776 12.08 -5.76 54.09
CA TYR A 776 12.29 -4.67 55.05
C TYR A 776 13.66 -3.98 54.89
N ALA A 777 14.66 -4.67 54.33
CA ALA A 777 15.98 -4.10 54.08
C ALA A 777 16.04 -3.13 52.90
N ILE A 778 14.97 -3.00 52.11
CA ILE A 778 14.99 -2.22 50.88
C ILE A 778 14.46 -0.80 51.10
N ASN A 779 15.33 0.18 50.90
CA ASN A 779 14.96 1.60 50.85
C ASN A 779 14.63 2.01 49.41
N ARG A 780 13.33 1.98 49.08
CA ARG A 780 12.80 2.33 47.76
C ARG A 780 13.00 3.80 47.41
N ALA A 781 12.91 4.70 48.40
CA ALA A 781 13.11 6.13 48.18
C ALA A 781 14.55 6.43 47.71
N GLN A 782 15.56 5.78 48.30
CA GLN A 782 16.94 5.91 47.85
C GLN A 782 17.18 5.34 46.44
N ILE A 783 16.48 4.27 46.06
CA ILE A 783 16.55 3.72 44.70
C ILE A 783 16.01 4.74 43.68
N VAL A 784 14.91 5.42 44.03
CA VAL A 784 14.23 6.38 43.15
C VAL A 784 14.97 7.72 43.08
N GLU A 785 15.47 8.25 44.20
CA GLU A 785 16.15 9.56 44.26
C GLU A 785 17.42 9.59 43.40
N ARG A 786 18.14 8.48 43.33
CA ARG A 786 19.38 8.34 42.56
C ARG A 786 19.15 7.89 41.12
N ALA A 787 17.89 7.64 40.73
CA ALA A 787 17.55 7.19 39.40
C ALA A 787 17.68 8.33 38.40
N PHE A 788 18.14 7.99 37.20
CA PHE A 788 18.14 8.91 36.08
C PHE A 788 16.73 9.05 35.46
N LEU A 789 15.77 8.21 35.82
CA LEU A 789 14.36 8.29 35.39
C LEU A 789 13.49 8.86 36.50
N PRO A 790 12.35 9.51 36.17
CA PRO A 790 11.37 9.96 37.16
C PRO A 790 10.54 8.78 37.69
N LEU A 791 11.18 7.89 38.45
CA LEU A 791 10.54 6.73 39.06
C LEU A 791 9.69 7.14 40.27
N SER A 792 8.78 6.26 40.69
CA SER A 792 8.06 6.38 41.96
C SER A 792 8.21 5.10 42.79
N PRO A 793 8.33 5.17 44.13
CA PRO A 793 8.42 3.97 44.97
C PRO A 793 7.19 3.06 44.80
N ALA A 794 7.39 1.74 44.69
CA ALA A 794 6.30 0.77 44.59
C ALA A 794 6.15 -0.03 45.87
N HIS A 795 4.97 0.08 46.49
CA HIS A 795 4.58 -0.68 47.68
C HIS A 795 3.57 -1.78 47.38
N SER A 796 3.34 -2.08 46.10
CA SER A 796 2.35 -3.05 45.64
C SER A 796 2.80 -3.63 44.28
N PRO A 797 2.49 -4.90 43.98
CA PRO A 797 2.67 -5.46 42.65
C PRO A 797 1.66 -4.88 41.64
N LEU A 798 0.54 -4.36 42.11
CA LEU A 798 -0.47 -3.66 41.32
C LEU A 798 -0.12 -2.19 41.14
N PHE A 799 -0.55 -1.60 40.03
CA PHE A 799 -0.42 -0.16 39.83
C PHE A 799 -1.26 0.66 40.81
N PRO A 800 -0.84 1.90 41.14
CA PRO A 800 -1.54 2.76 42.10
C PRO A 800 -3.03 2.97 41.80
N ARG A 801 -3.39 3.04 40.52
CA ARG A 801 -4.79 3.19 40.07
C ARG A 801 -5.72 2.03 40.49
N HIS A 802 -5.19 0.82 40.68
CA HIS A 802 -5.97 -0.32 41.16
C HIS A 802 -6.06 -0.38 42.70
N ARG A 803 -5.32 0.49 43.40
CA ARG A 803 -5.28 0.58 44.86
C ARG A 803 -5.65 1.96 45.40
N ALA A 804 -6.29 2.80 44.59
CA ALA A 804 -6.67 4.15 44.99
C ALA A 804 -7.53 4.12 46.27
N GLY A 805 -7.08 4.83 47.31
CA GLY A 805 -7.77 4.90 48.61
C GLY A 805 -7.52 3.73 49.56
N LEU A 806 -6.60 2.81 49.24
CA LEU A 806 -6.24 1.67 50.08
C LEU A 806 -4.88 1.85 50.73
N GLN A 807 -4.67 1.22 51.89
CA GLN A 807 -3.38 1.25 52.59
C GLN A 807 -2.28 0.56 51.75
N THR A 808 -1.04 1.02 51.89
CA THR A 808 0.13 0.42 51.24
C THR A 808 0.40 -0.97 51.80
N PRO A 809 0.43 -2.03 50.98
CA PRO A 809 0.57 -3.38 51.48
C PRO A 809 2.01 -3.71 51.89
N PHE A 810 3.01 -3.45 51.03
CA PHE A 810 4.40 -3.78 51.35
C PHE A 810 5.03 -2.75 52.30
N PRO A 811 5.82 -3.22 53.30
CA PRO A 811 6.43 -2.34 54.27
C PRO A 811 7.52 -1.48 53.65
N ASP A 812 7.69 -0.29 54.21
CA ASP A 812 8.85 0.55 53.97
C ASP A 812 10.11 0.00 54.66
N PHE A 813 11.24 0.64 54.39
CA PHE A 813 12.53 0.31 54.98
C PHE A 813 12.48 0.34 56.51
N ASP A 814 12.80 -0.78 57.14
CA ASP A 814 12.96 -0.92 58.59
C ASP A 814 14.16 -1.85 58.84
N ARG A 815 15.31 -1.24 59.14
CA ARG A 815 16.56 -1.97 59.35
C ARG A 815 16.49 -2.92 60.53
N ASP A 816 15.93 -2.48 61.66
CA ASP A 816 15.91 -3.26 62.90
C ASP A 816 15.01 -4.48 62.71
N ARG A 817 13.85 -4.29 62.06
CA ARG A 817 12.96 -5.41 61.74
C ARG A 817 13.57 -6.37 60.71
N ALA A 818 14.28 -5.85 59.70
CA ALA A 818 14.97 -6.67 58.72
C ALA A 818 16.03 -7.57 59.39
N VAL A 819 16.88 -6.99 60.23
CA VAL A 819 17.94 -7.71 60.96
C VAL A 819 17.35 -8.75 61.90
N GLN A 820 16.29 -8.39 62.65
CA GLN A 820 15.59 -9.33 63.52
C GLN A 820 15.09 -10.56 62.73
N LEU A 821 14.35 -10.33 61.64
CA LEU A 821 13.79 -11.41 60.82
C LEU A 821 14.89 -12.26 60.16
N PHE A 822 16.02 -11.64 59.81
CA PHE A 822 17.17 -12.34 59.25
C PHE A 822 17.77 -13.34 60.25
N HIS A 823 18.02 -12.93 61.51
CA HIS A 823 18.52 -13.85 62.54
C HIS A 823 17.50 -14.93 62.91
N GLU A 824 16.20 -14.59 62.95
CA GLU A 824 15.15 -15.59 63.16
C GLU A 824 15.13 -16.64 62.03
N ALA A 825 15.30 -16.21 60.78
CA ALA A 825 15.40 -17.11 59.63
C ALA A 825 16.65 -18.01 59.70
N LEU A 826 17.81 -17.45 60.05
CA LEU A 826 19.05 -18.22 60.24
C LEU A 826 18.89 -19.31 61.32
N SER A 827 18.26 -18.96 62.44
CA SER A 827 17.94 -19.90 63.52
C SER A 827 17.02 -21.03 63.04
N GLU A 828 15.96 -20.71 62.29
CA GLU A 828 15.04 -21.70 61.70
C GLU A 828 15.72 -22.61 60.66
N MET A 829 16.72 -22.09 59.95
CA MET A 829 17.51 -22.85 58.98
C MET A 829 18.67 -23.63 59.63
N GLY A 830 18.93 -23.43 60.92
CA GLY A 830 20.07 -24.02 61.63
C GLY A 830 21.42 -23.55 61.09
N MET A 831 21.51 -22.29 60.62
CA MET A 831 22.71 -21.70 60.02
C MET A 831 23.22 -20.54 60.87
N THR A 832 24.54 -20.32 60.85
CA THR A 832 25.17 -19.09 61.32
C THR A 832 25.30 -18.06 60.19
N GLU A 833 25.55 -16.78 60.54
CA GLU A 833 25.81 -15.73 59.54
C GLU A 833 26.97 -16.06 58.60
N SER A 834 28.03 -16.69 59.13
CA SER A 834 29.20 -17.11 58.35
C SER A 834 28.92 -18.26 57.38
N GLU A 835 27.88 -19.05 57.63
CA GLU A 835 27.46 -20.16 56.78
C GLU A 835 26.44 -19.74 55.72
N PHE A 836 25.91 -18.52 55.81
CA PHE A 836 24.95 -18.00 54.85
C PHE A 836 25.61 -17.87 53.46
N PRO A 837 25.05 -18.51 52.41
CA PRO A 837 25.74 -18.60 51.13
C PRO A 837 25.87 -17.24 50.46
N LYS A 838 26.82 -17.11 49.53
CA LYS A 838 26.84 -15.95 48.63
C LYS A 838 25.70 -16.06 47.62
N PHE A 839 25.08 -14.93 47.27
CA PHE A 839 24.02 -14.89 46.26
C PHE A 839 24.40 -13.99 45.10
N SER A 840 23.83 -14.27 43.94
CA SER A 840 23.86 -13.37 42.81
C SER A 840 22.48 -12.74 42.56
N ILE A 841 22.50 -11.46 42.16
CA ILE A 841 21.38 -10.81 41.51
C ILE A 841 21.63 -10.87 40.01
N VAL A 842 20.81 -11.66 39.31
CA VAL A 842 20.84 -11.71 37.84
C VAL A 842 19.85 -10.69 37.28
N PHE A 843 20.24 -9.92 36.26
CA PHE A 843 19.37 -8.91 35.66
C PHE A 843 19.73 -8.65 34.19
N GLY A 844 18.79 -8.10 33.43
CA GLY A 844 19.02 -7.77 32.03
C GLY A 844 20.06 -6.65 31.89
N GLU A 845 21.08 -6.85 31.06
CA GLU A 845 22.13 -5.87 30.80
C GLU A 845 21.55 -4.49 30.40
N LYS A 846 22.15 -3.41 30.94
CA LYS A 846 21.81 -1.99 30.68
C LYS A 846 20.49 -1.49 31.30
N GLY A 847 20.40 -0.16 31.40
CA GLY A 847 19.22 0.57 31.86
C GLY A 847 19.13 0.69 33.38
N ILE A 848 17.93 0.97 33.89
CA ILE A 848 17.72 1.29 35.31
C ILE A 848 18.05 0.15 36.26
N ARG A 849 17.94 -1.11 35.81
CA ARG A 849 18.16 -2.31 36.64
C ARG A 849 19.59 -2.41 37.18
N GLU A 850 20.59 -1.98 36.42
CA GLU A 850 21.98 -2.00 36.89
C GLU A 850 22.18 -1.06 38.07
N HIS A 851 21.64 0.16 37.97
CA HIS A 851 21.62 1.12 39.06
C HIS A 851 20.88 0.57 40.29
N THR A 852 19.71 -0.02 40.09
CA THR A 852 18.94 -0.68 41.14
C THR A 852 19.71 -1.81 41.81
N ALA A 853 20.38 -2.68 41.03
CA ALA A 853 21.12 -3.83 41.55
C ALA A 853 22.31 -3.39 42.42
N VAL A 854 23.02 -2.33 42.05
CA VAL A 854 24.09 -1.73 42.85
C VAL A 854 23.55 -1.18 44.17
N CYS A 855 22.40 -0.50 44.13
CA CYS A 855 21.74 0.03 45.33
C CYS A 855 21.35 -1.12 46.29
N LEU A 856 20.71 -2.16 45.76
CA LEU A 856 20.30 -3.35 46.53
C LEU A 856 21.50 -4.08 47.15
N ARG A 857 22.59 -4.29 46.42
CA ARG A 857 23.82 -4.89 46.98
C ARG A 857 24.33 -4.11 48.18
N ASN A 858 24.35 -2.77 48.09
CA ASN A 858 24.84 -1.93 49.19
C ASN A 858 23.89 -2.00 50.40
N GLN A 859 22.57 -1.90 50.17
CA GLN A 859 21.56 -1.98 51.24
C GLN A 859 21.61 -3.34 51.95
N PHE A 860 21.76 -4.44 51.21
CA PHE A 860 21.88 -5.79 51.80
C PHE A 860 23.20 -5.99 52.55
N LYS A 861 24.31 -5.43 52.05
CA LYS A 861 25.59 -5.44 52.77
C LYS A 861 25.51 -4.64 54.07
N GLU A 862 24.85 -3.49 54.07
CA GLU A 862 24.67 -2.64 55.26
C GLU A 862 23.72 -3.24 56.31
N CYS A 863 22.67 -3.96 55.87
CA CYS A 863 21.71 -4.58 56.77
C CYS A 863 22.19 -5.92 57.31
N PHE A 864 22.68 -6.81 56.45
CA PHE A 864 22.95 -8.21 56.80
C PHE A 864 24.43 -8.60 56.77
N GLY A 865 25.33 -7.72 56.31
CA GLY A 865 26.74 -8.05 56.12
C GLY A 865 27.01 -9.04 54.97
N ILE A 866 26.02 -9.28 54.10
CA ILE A 866 26.13 -10.27 53.02
C ILE A 866 26.79 -9.70 51.77
N GLU A 867 27.66 -10.50 51.13
CA GLU A 867 28.25 -10.16 49.83
C GLU A 867 27.34 -10.65 48.69
N VAL A 868 26.96 -9.72 47.80
CA VAL A 868 26.06 -10.00 46.67
C VAL A 868 26.80 -9.76 45.35
N GLU A 869 26.84 -10.79 44.52
CA GLU A 869 27.40 -10.73 43.16
C GLU A 869 26.37 -10.17 42.18
N LEU A 870 26.78 -9.26 41.30
CA LEU A 870 25.90 -8.69 40.28
C LEU A 870 26.22 -9.35 38.93
N GLN A 871 25.22 -9.98 38.32
CA GLN A 871 25.37 -10.71 37.06
C GLN A 871 24.45 -10.09 35.99
N PRO A 872 24.93 -9.11 35.22
CA PRO A 872 24.20 -8.61 34.05
C PRO A 872 24.24 -9.67 32.94
N LEU A 873 23.07 -10.01 32.39
CA LEU A 873 22.91 -11.03 31.36
C LEU A 873 22.14 -10.49 30.15
N PRO A 874 22.44 -10.95 28.92
CA PRO A 874 21.57 -10.74 27.78
C PRO A 874 20.17 -11.31 28.03
N TRP A 875 19.12 -10.66 27.50
CA TRP A 875 17.71 -11.01 27.76
C TRP A 875 17.38 -12.50 27.54
N LYS A 876 17.90 -13.08 26.44
CA LYS A 876 17.67 -14.49 26.11
C LYS A 876 18.25 -15.44 27.16
N GLU A 877 19.42 -15.14 27.71
CA GLU A 877 20.02 -15.94 28.77
C GLU A 877 19.28 -15.75 30.09
N LEU A 878 18.92 -14.51 30.43
CA LEU A 878 18.14 -14.20 31.62
C LEU A 878 16.82 -14.98 31.65
N PHE A 879 16.06 -14.94 30.55
CA PHE A 879 14.81 -15.69 30.43
C PHE A 879 15.00 -17.20 30.58
N GLN A 880 16.07 -17.76 30.00
CA GLN A 880 16.38 -19.18 30.18
C GLN A 880 16.71 -19.56 31.63
N ARG A 881 17.40 -18.68 32.37
CA ARG A 881 17.65 -18.90 33.80
C ARG A 881 16.36 -18.83 34.60
N PHE A 882 15.49 -17.88 34.29
CA PHE A 882 14.16 -17.76 34.89
C PHE A 882 13.33 -19.03 34.72
N SER A 883 13.12 -19.49 33.48
CA SER A 883 12.28 -20.67 33.21
C SER A 883 12.82 -21.96 33.84
N LYS A 884 14.14 -22.06 34.07
CA LYS A 884 14.78 -23.24 34.69
C LYS A 884 14.88 -23.13 36.21
N GLY A 885 14.52 -21.99 36.82
CA GLY A 885 14.80 -21.73 38.23
C GLY A 885 16.30 -21.67 38.55
N ASN A 886 17.16 -21.39 37.57
CA ASN A 886 18.62 -21.33 37.73
C ASN A 886 19.08 -19.93 38.15
N TYR A 887 18.47 -19.40 39.21
CA TYR A 887 18.80 -18.09 39.78
C TYR A 887 18.36 -18.03 41.25
N GLN A 888 18.87 -17.06 42.00
CA GLN A 888 18.50 -16.86 43.41
C GLN A 888 17.62 -15.62 43.57
N ILE A 889 18.14 -14.48 43.12
CA ILE A 889 17.44 -13.20 43.08
C ILE A 889 17.51 -12.65 41.66
N SER A 890 16.43 -12.01 41.19
CA SER A 890 16.47 -11.30 39.91
C SER A 890 15.63 -10.03 39.88
N LEU A 891 15.95 -9.13 38.95
CA LEU A 891 15.22 -7.89 38.68
C LEU A 891 14.53 -7.95 37.33
N MET A 892 13.23 -7.68 37.33
CA MET A 892 12.46 -7.59 36.09
C MET A 892 11.36 -6.53 36.18
N ASN A 893 11.19 -5.81 35.07
CA ASN A 893 10.05 -4.92 34.91
C ASN A 893 8.89 -5.73 34.33
N TRP A 894 7.71 -5.58 34.93
CA TRP A 894 6.46 -6.14 34.42
C TRP A 894 5.57 -5.02 33.93
N SER A 895 5.11 -5.10 32.69
CA SER A 895 4.11 -4.21 32.10
C SER A 895 2.83 -4.99 31.80
N GLY A 896 1.69 -4.36 32.07
CA GLY A 896 0.39 -4.97 31.80
C GLY A 896 0.05 -4.90 30.33
N TRP A 897 -0.53 -5.97 29.78
CA TRP A 897 -1.18 -5.92 28.47
C TRP A 897 -2.61 -5.40 28.60
N VAL A 898 -3.29 -5.79 29.66
CA VAL A 898 -4.62 -5.31 30.01
C VAL A 898 -4.54 -4.53 31.31
N ASP A 899 -5.51 -3.64 31.50
CA ASP A 899 -5.64 -2.85 32.72
C ASP A 899 -6.59 -3.52 33.70
N ASP A 900 -6.14 -4.66 34.22
CA ASP A 900 -6.90 -5.42 35.19
C ASP A 900 -5.96 -6.01 36.26
N PRO A 901 -6.27 -5.82 37.57
CA PRO A 901 -5.42 -6.32 38.65
C PRO A 901 -5.29 -7.85 38.68
N VAL A 902 -6.30 -8.61 38.23
CA VAL A 902 -6.20 -10.08 38.12
C VAL A 902 -5.06 -10.45 37.17
N HIS A 903 -4.88 -9.72 36.07
CA HIS A 903 -3.83 -10.02 35.11
C HIS A 903 -2.43 -9.99 35.75
N PHE A 904 -2.17 -9.03 36.65
CA PHE A 904 -0.90 -8.95 37.38
C PHE A 904 -0.77 -10.07 38.39
N LEU A 905 -1.81 -10.29 39.21
CA LEU A 905 -1.78 -11.31 40.26
C LEU A 905 -1.70 -12.72 39.69
N HIS A 906 -2.30 -12.97 38.53
CA HIS A 906 -2.23 -14.25 37.82
C HIS A 906 -0.79 -14.64 37.48
N THR A 907 0.13 -13.68 37.33
CA THR A 907 1.57 -13.95 37.11
C THR A 907 2.19 -14.76 38.26
N PHE A 908 1.60 -14.70 39.46
CA PHE A 908 2.09 -15.42 40.65
C PHE A 908 1.40 -16.76 40.88
N ARG A 909 0.34 -17.07 40.10
CA ARG A 909 -0.42 -18.31 40.19
C ARG A 909 0.41 -19.49 39.69
N PHE A 910 0.48 -20.58 40.47
CA PHE A 910 1.20 -21.80 40.10
C PHE A 910 0.21 -22.93 39.82
N LEU A 911 -0.40 -22.94 38.64
CA LEU A 911 -1.19 -24.08 38.17
C LEU A 911 -0.27 -25.12 37.56
N SER A 912 -0.52 -26.40 37.89
CA SER A 912 0.21 -27.55 37.34
C SER A 912 0.04 -27.57 35.81
N GLY A 913 1.00 -26.97 35.10
CA GLY A 913 1.00 -26.86 33.65
C GLY A 913 1.22 -25.45 33.10
N ASP A 914 0.87 -24.37 33.80
CA ASP A 914 1.06 -22.98 33.34
C ASP A 914 2.35 -22.37 33.93
N GLN A 915 3.49 -23.00 33.62
CA GLN A 915 4.79 -22.68 34.23
C GLN A 915 5.55 -21.53 33.52
N GLU A 916 5.05 -20.98 32.42
CA GLU A 916 5.88 -20.19 31.50
C GLU A 916 6.35 -18.83 32.05
N PHE A 917 5.65 -18.25 33.03
CA PHE A 917 5.92 -16.88 33.53
C PHE A 917 5.96 -16.74 35.06
N GLN A 918 5.84 -17.84 35.80
CA GLN A 918 5.90 -17.82 37.26
C GLN A 918 7.35 -18.08 37.69
N PHE A 919 8.14 -17.02 37.78
CA PHE A 919 9.58 -17.16 37.98
C PHE A 919 9.96 -17.42 39.45
N SER A 920 9.14 -16.99 40.40
CA SER A 920 9.42 -17.25 41.82
C SER A 920 9.30 -18.72 42.20
N HIS A 921 8.65 -19.57 41.40
CA HIS A 921 8.38 -20.99 41.70
C HIS A 921 7.58 -21.23 43.00
N TRP A 922 6.87 -20.20 43.47
CA TRP A 922 6.03 -20.21 44.66
C TRP A 922 4.61 -20.71 44.35
N SER A 923 3.97 -21.41 45.29
CA SER A 923 2.57 -21.85 45.15
C SER A 923 1.82 -21.66 46.46
N ASN A 924 0.54 -21.26 46.41
CA ASN A 924 -0.28 -21.12 47.59
C ASN A 924 -1.78 -21.29 47.26
N GLU A 925 -2.43 -22.27 47.90
CA GLU A 925 -3.83 -22.62 47.64
C GLU A 925 -4.82 -21.51 48.01
N GLU A 926 -4.53 -20.73 49.06
CA GLU A 926 -5.40 -19.62 49.48
C GLU A 926 -5.38 -18.49 48.45
N PHE A 927 -4.20 -18.18 47.92
CA PHE A 927 -4.02 -17.22 46.83
C PHE A 927 -4.79 -17.64 45.58
N ASP A 928 -4.59 -18.89 45.15
CA ASP A 928 -5.25 -19.44 43.96
C ASP A 928 -6.77 -19.40 44.09
N ARG A 929 -7.30 -19.74 45.28
CA ARG A 929 -8.75 -19.68 45.56
C ARG A 929 -9.32 -18.27 45.44
N PHE A 930 -8.63 -17.25 45.95
CA PHE A 930 -9.11 -15.87 45.85
C PHE A 930 -9.08 -15.35 44.42
N LEU A 931 -8.10 -15.77 43.62
CA LEU A 931 -8.10 -15.47 42.18
C LEU A 931 -9.29 -16.12 41.47
N ASP A 932 -9.57 -17.40 41.70
CA ASP A 932 -10.71 -18.09 41.09
C ASP A 932 -12.05 -17.42 41.44
N LEU A 933 -12.24 -17.03 42.71
CA LEU A 933 -13.41 -16.26 43.13
C LEU A 933 -13.52 -14.90 42.43
N SER A 934 -12.39 -14.21 42.23
CA SER A 934 -12.36 -12.91 41.56
C SER A 934 -12.62 -12.98 40.06
N GLU A 935 -12.28 -14.11 39.42
CA GLU A 935 -12.50 -14.36 38.00
C GLU A 935 -13.97 -14.61 37.70
N ALA A 936 -14.67 -15.34 38.58
CA ALA A 936 -16.09 -15.67 38.45
C ALA A 936 -17.06 -14.57 38.92
N GLU A 937 -16.55 -13.52 39.59
CA GLU A 937 -17.38 -12.48 40.20
C GLU A 937 -17.63 -11.29 39.24
N ILE A 938 -18.90 -10.95 39.04
CA ILE A 938 -19.35 -9.85 38.17
C ILE A 938 -19.44 -8.55 38.97
N ASN A 939 -19.77 -8.62 40.26
CA ASN A 939 -19.88 -7.44 41.11
C ASN A 939 -18.48 -6.83 41.37
N PRO A 940 -18.22 -5.59 40.92
CA PRO A 940 -16.89 -5.00 41.01
C PRO A 940 -16.39 -4.81 42.45
N PHE A 941 -17.28 -4.59 43.42
CA PHE A 941 -16.90 -4.43 44.82
C PHE A 941 -16.50 -5.76 45.46
N GLN A 942 -17.29 -6.81 45.22
CA GLN A 942 -16.99 -8.15 45.74
C GLN A 942 -15.73 -8.72 45.10
N ARG A 943 -15.58 -8.52 43.78
CA ARG A 943 -14.36 -8.87 43.03
C ARG A 943 -13.12 -8.18 43.61
N SER A 944 -13.20 -6.86 43.84
CA SER A 944 -12.12 -6.10 44.46
C SER A 944 -11.75 -6.64 45.84
N SER A 945 -12.75 -7.01 46.67
CA SER A 945 -12.48 -7.62 47.98
C SER A 945 -11.68 -8.93 47.89
N TYR A 946 -11.95 -9.80 46.92
CA TYR A 946 -11.17 -11.01 46.71
C TYR A 946 -9.73 -10.71 46.28
N LEU A 947 -9.53 -9.71 45.41
CA LEU A 947 -8.20 -9.31 44.95
C LEU A 947 -7.33 -8.75 46.07
N LEU A 948 -7.94 -7.98 46.99
CA LEU A 948 -7.23 -7.47 48.16
C LEU A 948 -6.78 -8.61 49.08
N LYS A 949 -7.63 -9.63 49.28
CA LYS A 949 -7.26 -10.82 50.05
C LYS A 949 -6.13 -11.62 49.36
N ALA A 950 -6.16 -11.73 48.04
CA ALA A 950 -5.06 -12.35 47.29
C ALA A 950 -3.74 -11.57 47.48
N GLU A 951 -3.79 -10.24 47.45
CA GLU A 951 -2.60 -9.40 47.68
C GLU A 951 -2.10 -9.46 49.13
N GLU A 952 -2.98 -9.58 50.12
CA GLU A 952 -2.61 -9.84 51.52
C GLU A 952 -1.81 -11.14 51.68
N VAL A 953 -2.16 -12.19 50.91
CA VAL A 953 -1.37 -13.43 50.89
C VAL A 953 0.03 -13.19 50.31
N LEU A 954 0.15 -12.41 49.23
CA LEU A 954 1.46 -12.04 48.66
C LEU A 954 2.31 -11.22 49.64
N LEU A 955 1.69 -10.31 50.40
CA LEU A 955 2.37 -9.55 51.44
C LEU A 955 2.90 -10.46 52.57
N ARG A 956 2.09 -11.43 52.98
CA ARG A 956 2.47 -12.37 54.04
C ARG A 956 3.60 -13.30 53.60
N GLU A 957 3.50 -13.82 52.38
CA GLU A 957 4.39 -14.86 51.86
C GLU A 957 5.62 -14.30 51.11
N VAL A 958 5.58 -13.05 50.64
CA VAL A 958 6.68 -12.32 49.97
C VAL A 958 7.40 -13.13 48.88
N PRO A 959 6.70 -13.70 47.86
CA PRO A 959 7.38 -14.36 46.74
C PRO A 959 8.10 -13.38 45.79
N ILE A 960 7.69 -12.11 45.85
CA ILE A 960 8.26 -10.98 45.11
C ILE A 960 8.29 -9.76 46.02
N ILE A 961 9.14 -8.78 45.69
CA ILE A 961 9.19 -7.49 46.37
C ILE A 961 9.07 -6.37 45.33
N PRO A 962 8.00 -5.56 45.34
CA PRO A 962 7.89 -4.40 44.46
C PRO A 962 8.91 -3.33 44.84
N LEU A 963 9.54 -2.70 43.85
CA LEU A 963 10.63 -1.72 44.05
C LEU A 963 10.20 -0.31 43.64
N PHE A 964 9.84 -0.13 42.38
CA PHE A 964 9.42 1.15 41.82
C PHE A 964 8.46 0.97 40.64
N TYR A 965 7.60 1.97 40.43
CA TYR A 965 6.87 2.12 39.18
C TYR A 965 7.69 2.98 38.22
N GLN A 966 7.66 2.60 36.95
CA GLN A 966 8.36 3.29 35.88
C GLN A 966 7.34 3.88 34.89
N PRO A 967 7.41 5.19 34.61
CA PRO A 967 6.55 5.83 33.63
C PRO A 967 7.05 5.62 32.19
N HIS A 968 6.17 5.88 31.22
CA HIS A 968 6.59 6.25 29.87
C HIS A 968 6.68 7.77 29.77
N GLN A 969 7.75 8.27 29.15
CA GLN A 969 7.97 9.70 28.96
C GLN A 969 8.31 9.98 27.50
N SER A 970 7.61 10.94 26.92
CA SER A 970 7.86 11.47 25.60
C SER A 970 7.89 13.00 25.61
N ILE A 971 8.53 13.59 24.61
CA ILE A 971 8.44 15.01 24.32
C ILE A 971 7.79 15.16 22.96
N VAL A 972 6.70 15.93 22.92
CA VAL A 972 5.82 16.05 21.76
C VAL A 972 5.61 17.52 21.46
N ARG A 973 5.61 17.88 20.18
CA ARG A 973 5.24 19.24 19.74
C ARG A 973 3.85 19.63 20.26
N GLU A 974 3.71 20.90 20.65
CA GLU A 974 2.48 21.37 21.32
C GLU A 974 1.26 21.39 20.40
N ASP A 975 1.47 21.59 19.10
CA ASP A 975 0.44 21.57 18.07
C ASP A 975 -0.13 20.16 17.85
N ILE A 976 0.58 19.09 18.18
CA ILE A 976 0.06 17.72 18.11
C ILE A 976 -0.99 17.49 19.22
N LYS A 977 -2.22 17.22 18.79
CA LYS A 977 -3.39 16.89 19.60
C LYS A 977 -4.03 15.58 19.12
N GLY A 978 -5.07 15.11 19.80
CA GLY A 978 -5.91 13.99 19.36
C GLY A 978 -5.40 12.58 19.70
N PHE A 979 -4.15 12.44 20.15
CA PHE A 979 -3.66 11.19 20.73
C PHE A 979 -4.07 11.06 22.21
N PHE A 980 -4.24 9.81 22.66
CA PHE A 980 -4.53 9.49 24.05
C PHE A 980 -3.78 8.25 24.51
N ASN A 981 -3.73 8.07 25.82
CA ASN A 981 -3.02 6.97 26.46
C ASN A 981 -4.00 5.84 26.75
N GLU A 982 -3.64 4.62 26.32
CA GLU A 982 -4.29 3.44 26.86
C GLU A 982 -3.80 3.19 28.28
N PRO A 983 -4.64 2.65 29.18
CA PRO A 983 -4.23 2.40 30.56
C PRO A 983 -3.03 1.43 30.69
N CYS A 984 -2.78 0.59 29.69
CA CYS A 984 -1.61 -0.29 29.60
C CYS A 984 -0.31 0.42 29.14
N GLY A 985 -0.33 1.75 28.96
CA GLY A 985 0.84 2.56 28.62
C GLY A 985 1.22 2.63 27.14
N SER A 986 0.29 2.23 26.26
CA SER A 986 0.37 2.44 24.81
C SER A 986 -0.24 3.78 24.41
N TYR A 987 0.17 4.33 23.26
CA TYR A 987 -0.47 5.51 22.67
C TYR A 987 -1.36 5.10 21.49
N ASP A 988 -2.60 5.57 21.47
CA ASP A 988 -3.40 5.55 20.25
C ASP A 988 -3.14 6.84 19.46
N LEU A 989 -2.44 6.70 18.33
CA LEU A 989 -2.11 7.81 17.44
C LEU A 989 -3.11 7.97 16.28
N ALA A 990 -4.10 7.08 16.15
CA ALA A 990 -4.99 7.01 14.98
C ALA A 990 -5.70 8.33 14.67
N PHE A 991 -6.09 9.06 15.71
CA PHE A 991 -6.86 10.31 15.60
C PHE A 991 -6.04 11.55 15.94
N SER A 992 -4.70 11.43 15.88
CA SER A 992 -3.81 12.57 16.09
C SER A 992 -3.98 13.61 14.97
N TYR A 993 -3.65 14.86 15.27
CA TYR A 993 -3.62 15.95 14.29
C TYR A 993 -2.76 17.11 14.80
N HIS A 994 -2.20 17.87 13.87
CA HIS A 994 -1.66 19.20 14.11
C HIS A 994 -2.83 20.19 14.24
N LYS A 995 -3.00 20.76 15.42
CA LYS A 995 -3.93 21.85 15.68
C LYS A 995 -3.36 23.10 15.01
N LYS A 996 -4.10 23.64 14.02
CA LYS A 996 -3.79 24.95 13.44
C LYS A 996 -3.95 26.03 14.53
N GLU A 997 -3.01 26.98 14.56
CA GLU A 997 -3.11 28.19 15.38
C GLU A 997 -4.27 29.09 14.95
#